data_AF-A0A0N1H758-F1
#
_entry.id   AF-A0A0N1H758-F1
#
_cell.length_a   1.000
_cell.length_b   1.000
_cell.length_c   1.000
_cell.angle_alpha   90.00
_cell.angle_beta   90.00
_cell.angle_gamma   90.00
#
_symmetry.space_group_name_H-M   'P 1'
#
loop_
_entity.id
_entity.type
_entity.pdbx_description
1 polymer ?
#
loop_
_entity_poly.entity_id
_entity_poly.type
_entity_poly.pdbx_seq_one_letter_code
_entity_poly.pdbx_strand_id
1 'polypeptide(L)'
;MGSAAPKYDPNFTQHVIDATGPKANPRVKEVLSSLIRHLHDWAREVDLTADEWMEGVNMINWSGQMSDEKRNEGQLMCDVLGIESLVDEITYKKAAEAADVATASAILGPFFRHDHPTLPKGANISHDTPADAEPVYMHGKVMCAKTKKPLKGATIDVWECSTNGYYEQQDPNQKDLNLRGKFETDENGEYAYYAIRPTPYPIPYDGPAGKLLQLLDRHPYRPAHIHLIVLVEGYKPITTQIFDKDSPYLDDDSVFAVKDSLVVDFVPLEGDKTAKKQLKYDIMMAPLDSKSEDDGQQFQQNSYGEVNDAGMPGDTDPSRRLTLDNALAVDLARDTTTKDAEIAIESLLELSGGRSAARTPTLEAIPDMMFNPHPITHADPGSGVDVQDPASRAPVPKLARLLKDGHGKFIFVGDSSNLAFVQNIRRLVKAEIGESGLTRDPLRHAMVEVNASIPLPKGRKVKRPSASEARNLVRHYLLASSGFIDLFEQGEILESVSRWAALPEKEEDGIEASIYYLVLAIGTQVKLGSEGREVNEQGVSPGVDGAPSVAEVYLQRGRELVAASFMDDPSVMTIQSYALITFFMLTACRRNGAFMLLGIAVRAAYALGLHRGDISRLFEQKERETRERVWKSLRMLDLYMSASLGRPPATSEVDGGSVSWDAKSRDYETIQMAGLNSSAMLRICFIFERIMNEVYCRREVSVQLVESISRQYRDWTLQLPAGLHQDGLDQTPGSGSPTLQQTIGVAHLKSAYYWSIILLTRPFLIFKVSGKLKRRRKQQQLHSNQQQSMTGGGEEEEEDKAGPAVASGSSSEVTSTLSEACIDAALRSVEIASDLVHTPGVPKRLFVVTNSSFVSAMVIGFSIFGDFDRNFPLLSSLDQAISVLSVMARDDPSARRYEQITGHLRDAAMEHIRRREQRELHRRRKDIHNIFGDPIKETPELPKLADQNQNQNQNQMQQQQPMNDMMTQGFDTGFGIFNDAIQQQEPWSINFDMPAEGRGPVLTTSGNLADEAEAQQQFAFPTYGFDQLAGLNEVSPAGSGIPSLPSYAEEFPLFSLMTDYDQLQDPYQMGVT
;
A
#
# COMPACT_ATOMS: atom_id res chain seq x y z
N MET A 1 -25.42 11.43 57.08
CA MET A 1 -24.94 12.36 56.05
C MET A 1 -25.39 11.80 54.72
N GLY A 2 -26.35 12.45 54.04
CA GLY A 2 -26.88 11.95 52.77
C GLY A 2 -25.84 12.10 51.68
N SER A 3 -25.47 11.01 51.01
CA SER A 3 -24.66 11.06 49.80
C SER A 3 -25.43 11.86 48.75
N ALA A 4 -24.87 12.96 48.28
CA ALA A 4 -25.40 13.66 47.11
C ALA A 4 -25.59 12.66 45.96
N ALA A 5 -26.71 12.77 45.24
CA ALA A 5 -26.92 11.94 44.05
C ALA A 5 -25.74 12.16 43.08
N PRO A 6 -25.19 11.08 42.47
CA PRO A 6 -24.04 11.22 41.59
C PRO A 6 -24.42 12.08 40.38
N LYS A 7 -23.54 13.04 40.03
CA LYS A 7 -23.74 13.98 38.93
C LYS A 7 -23.88 13.29 37.56
N TYR A 8 -23.22 12.14 37.39
CA TYR A 8 -23.20 11.32 36.19
C TYR A 8 -23.59 9.88 36.51
N ASP A 9 -23.93 9.07 35.50
CA ASP A 9 -24.25 7.65 35.67
C ASP A 9 -23.11 6.92 36.40
N PRO A 10 -23.34 6.39 37.62
CA PRO A 10 -22.31 5.68 38.36
C PRO A 10 -21.96 4.31 37.76
N ASN A 11 -22.80 3.75 36.88
CA ASN A 11 -22.66 2.39 36.35
C ASN A 11 -21.98 2.32 34.98
N PHE A 12 -21.90 3.44 34.24
CA PHE A 12 -21.37 3.46 32.88
C PHE A 12 -19.97 2.86 32.75
N THR A 13 -19.03 3.27 33.62
CA THR A 13 -17.66 2.73 33.63
C THR A 13 -17.62 1.22 33.88
N GLN A 14 -18.46 0.72 34.80
CA GLN A 14 -18.52 -0.71 35.08
C GLN A 14 -19.07 -1.49 33.88
N HIS A 15 -20.09 -0.97 33.20
CA HIS A 15 -20.60 -1.59 31.96
C HIS A 15 -19.54 -1.70 30.86
N VAL A 16 -18.67 -0.69 30.71
CA VAL A 16 -17.57 -0.74 29.72
C VAL A 16 -16.54 -1.81 30.13
N ILE A 17 -16.21 -1.92 31.41
CA ILE A 17 -15.30 -2.96 31.92
C ILE A 17 -15.91 -4.37 31.72
N ASP A 18 -17.19 -4.54 32.01
CA ASP A 18 -17.92 -5.81 31.92
C ASP A 18 -18.11 -6.29 30.47
N ALA A 19 -18.00 -5.39 29.48
CA ALA A 19 -17.96 -5.76 28.07
C ALA A 19 -16.69 -6.54 27.67
N THR A 20 -15.69 -6.66 28.56
CA THR A 20 -14.50 -7.47 28.34
C THR A 20 -14.86 -8.95 28.25
N GLY A 21 -14.68 -9.54 27.07
CA GLY A 21 -15.03 -10.93 26.80
C GLY A 21 -14.28 -11.96 27.66
N PRO A 22 -14.85 -13.17 27.84
CA PRO A 22 -14.30 -14.19 28.74
C PRO A 22 -12.97 -14.79 28.29
N LYS A 23 -12.59 -14.61 27.02
CA LYS A 23 -11.31 -15.09 26.45
C LYS A 23 -10.17 -14.07 26.58
N ALA A 24 -10.40 -12.89 27.17
CA ALA A 24 -9.36 -11.89 27.32
C ALA A 24 -8.23 -12.39 28.23
N ASN A 25 -6.98 -12.12 27.85
CA ASN A 25 -5.81 -12.43 28.67
C ASN A 25 -5.98 -11.78 30.07
N PRO A 26 -5.74 -12.51 31.18
CA PRO A 26 -5.95 -11.99 32.53
C PRO A 26 -5.20 -10.68 32.82
N ARG A 27 -3.95 -10.57 32.34
CA ARG A 27 -3.15 -9.37 32.51
C ARG A 27 -3.69 -8.19 31.69
N VAL A 28 -4.13 -8.44 30.46
CA VAL A 28 -4.77 -7.42 29.62
C VAL A 28 -6.06 -6.93 30.28
N LYS A 29 -6.87 -7.84 30.82
CA LYS A 29 -8.10 -7.49 31.56
C LYS A 29 -7.78 -6.63 32.78
N GLU A 30 -6.78 -6.98 33.58
CA GLU A 30 -6.35 -6.21 34.74
C GLU A 30 -5.93 -4.78 34.36
N VAL A 31 -5.01 -4.66 33.38
CA VAL A 31 -4.44 -3.38 32.95
C VAL A 31 -5.48 -2.48 32.31
N LEU A 32 -6.25 -2.98 31.34
CA LEU A 32 -7.25 -2.17 30.63
C LEU A 32 -8.43 -1.80 31.51
N SER A 33 -8.86 -2.67 32.43
CA SER A 33 -9.94 -2.32 33.37
C SER A 33 -9.52 -1.17 34.30
N SER A 34 -8.25 -1.17 34.74
CA SER A 34 -7.70 -0.06 35.53
C SER A 34 -7.64 1.23 34.70
N LEU A 35 -7.10 1.16 33.48
CA LEU A 35 -7.00 2.30 32.58
C LEU A 35 -8.37 2.93 32.27
N ILE A 36 -9.35 2.12 31.89
CA ILE A 36 -10.73 2.57 31.59
C ILE A 36 -11.30 3.31 32.81
N ARG A 37 -11.12 2.76 34.01
CA ARG A 37 -11.60 3.38 35.25
C ARG A 37 -10.98 4.75 35.46
N HIS A 38 -9.65 4.84 35.44
CA HIS A 38 -8.94 6.11 35.65
C HIS A 38 -9.24 7.14 34.56
N LEU A 39 -9.37 6.73 33.30
CA LEU A 39 -9.70 7.63 32.19
C LEU A 39 -11.12 8.20 32.30
N HIS A 40 -12.10 7.35 32.65
CA HIS A 40 -13.48 7.80 32.86
C HIS A 40 -13.63 8.67 34.12
N ASP A 41 -12.88 8.36 35.18
CA ASP A 41 -12.87 9.16 36.40
C ASP A 41 -12.27 10.55 36.13
N TRP A 42 -11.14 10.63 35.42
CA TRP A 42 -10.56 11.89 34.96
C TRP A 42 -11.53 12.71 34.10
N ALA A 43 -12.16 12.08 33.09
CA ALA A 43 -13.09 12.77 32.21
C ALA A 43 -14.30 13.35 32.98
N ARG A 44 -14.77 12.65 34.03
CA ARG A 44 -15.83 13.15 34.93
C ARG A 44 -15.33 14.21 35.91
N GLU A 45 -14.10 14.11 36.36
CA GLU A 45 -13.47 15.05 37.29
C GLU A 45 -13.35 16.44 36.67
N VAL A 46 -12.94 16.52 35.41
CA VAL A 46 -12.73 17.79 34.70
C VAL A 46 -13.97 18.26 33.94
N ASP A 47 -15.08 17.51 33.99
CA ASP A 47 -16.26 17.75 33.15
C ASP A 47 -15.89 17.89 31.65
N LEU A 48 -15.09 16.96 31.13
CA LEU A 48 -14.45 17.05 29.81
C LEU A 48 -15.48 17.35 28.71
N THR A 49 -15.26 18.46 27.99
CA THR A 49 -16.13 18.86 26.89
C THR A 49 -15.82 18.10 25.61
N ALA A 50 -16.76 18.10 24.65
CA ALA A 50 -16.55 17.48 23.35
C ALA A 50 -15.40 18.14 22.57
N ASP A 51 -15.25 19.47 22.68
CA ASP A 51 -14.19 20.21 22.01
C ASP A 51 -12.81 19.87 22.60
N GLU A 52 -12.68 19.84 23.93
CA GLU A 52 -11.44 19.43 24.61
C GLU A 52 -11.08 17.96 24.31
N TRP A 53 -12.08 17.08 24.26
CA TRP A 53 -11.88 15.69 23.84
C TRP A 53 -11.36 15.60 22.40
N MET A 54 -11.95 16.36 21.47
CA MET A 54 -11.49 16.39 20.08
C MET A 54 -10.08 16.96 19.94
N GLU A 55 -9.70 17.97 20.72
CA GLU A 55 -8.32 18.48 20.75
C GLU A 55 -7.32 17.42 21.26
N GLY A 56 -7.68 16.67 22.31
CA GLY A 56 -6.89 15.53 22.77
C GLY A 56 -6.72 14.45 21.71
N VAL A 57 -7.78 14.11 20.98
CA VAL A 57 -7.74 13.16 19.84
C VAL A 57 -6.84 13.68 18.72
N ASN A 58 -6.94 14.97 18.37
CA ASN A 58 -6.10 15.60 17.35
C ASN A 58 -4.61 15.58 17.75
N MET A 59 -4.31 15.81 19.03
CA MET A 59 -2.94 15.76 19.54
C MET A 59 -2.35 14.35 19.44
N ILE A 60 -3.10 13.31 19.83
CA ILE A 60 -2.67 11.89 19.69
C ILE A 60 -2.43 11.53 18.21
N ASN A 61 -3.34 11.95 17.33
CA ASN A 61 -3.20 11.73 15.89
C ASN A 61 -1.98 12.44 15.32
N TRP A 62 -1.71 13.67 15.74
CA TRP A 62 -0.53 14.43 15.32
C TRP A 62 0.77 13.75 15.77
N SER A 63 0.84 13.26 17.01
CA SER A 63 2.00 12.50 17.51
C SER A 63 2.25 11.25 16.66
N GLY A 64 1.19 10.52 16.29
CA GLY A 64 1.31 9.36 15.40
C GLY A 64 1.76 9.72 13.98
N GLN A 65 1.29 10.84 13.42
CA GLN A 65 1.67 11.31 12.08
C GLN A 65 3.09 11.87 11.98
N MET A 66 3.59 12.46 13.07
CA MET A 66 4.94 13.03 13.15
C MET A 66 6.00 11.98 13.48
N SER A 67 5.59 10.82 13.98
CA SER A 67 6.51 9.73 14.28
C SER A 67 6.97 9.01 13.00
N ASP A 68 8.27 8.74 12.91
CA ASP A 68 8.95 7.98 11.84
C ASP A 68 10.06 7.08 12.42
N GLU A 69 10.95 6.54 11.58
CA GLU A 69 12.04 5.64 12.01
C GLU A 69 13.12 6.34 12.85
N LYS A 70 13.20 7.68 12.82
CA LYS A 70 14.21 8.48 13.52
C LYS A 70 13.63 9.32 14.66
N ARG A 71 12.33 9.61 14.64
CA ARG A 71 11.62 10.40 15.64
C ARG A 71 10.39 9.67 16.12
N ASN A 72 10.30 9.38 17.42
CA ASN A 72 9.10 8.82 18.03
C ASN A 72 8.41 9.87 18.90
N GLU A 73 7.55 10.66 18.28
CA GLU A 73 6.83 11.74 18.95
C GLU A 73 5.77 11.22 19.92
N GLY A 74 5.22 10.03 19.65
CA GLY A 74 4.31 9.35 20.59
C GLY A 74 5.01 8.98 21.90
N GLN A 75 6.26 8.52 21.83
CA GLN A 75 7.10 8.31 23.02
C GLN A 75 7.42 9.65 23.69
N LEU A 76 7.86 10.67 22.95
CA LEU A 76 8.18 11.97 23.53
C LEU A 76 7.00 12.60 24.29
N MET A 77 5.76 12.41 23.83
CA MET A 77 4.55 12.78 24.57
C MET A 77 4.43 12.08 25.92
N CYS A 78 4.71 10.78 25.99
CA CYS A 78 4.75 10.02 27.24
C CYS A 78 5.86 10.53 28.18
N ASP A 79 7.01 10.90 27.61
CA ASP A 79 8.18 11.39 28.35
C ASP A 79 7.85 12.73 29.03
N VAL A 80 7.30 13.70 28.28
CA VAL A 80 6.95 15.02 28.84
C VAL A 80 5.75 14.98 29.80
N LEU A 81 4.91 13.94 29.71
CA LEU A 81 3.86 13.65 30.69
C LEU A 81 4.39 12.89 31.92
N GLY A 82 5.66 12.47 31.91
CA GLY A 82 6.33 11.75 33.01
C GLY A 82 5.95 10.27 33.12
N ILE A 83 5.25 9.70 32.14
CA ILE A 83 4.81 8.29 32.17
C ILE A 83 6.02 7.35 32.09
N GLU A 84 6.97 7.62 31.19
CA GLU A 84 8.15 6.76 31.03
C GLU A 84 8.99 6.74 32.33
N SER A 85 9.24 7.90 32.91
CA SER A 85 9.97 8.05 34.18
C SER A 85 9.25 7.39 35.35
N LEU A 86 7.91 7.45 35.41
CA LEU A 86 7.14 6.73 36.43
C LEU A 86 7.19 5.20 36.22
N VAL A 87 7.09 4.72 34.99
CA VAL A 87 7.22 3.28 34.67
C VAL A 87 8.62 2.77 35.04
N ASP A 88 9.66 3.56 34.76
CA ASP A 88 11.02 3.30 35.20
C ASP A 88 11.12 3.25 36.73
N GLU A 89 10.53 4.21 37.45
CA GLU A 89 10.53 4.20 38.92
C GLU A 89 9.82 2.95 39.49
N ILE A 90 8.67 2.56 38.94
CA ILE A 90 7.97 1.33 39.34
C ILE A 90 8.85 0.11 39.12
N THR A 91 9.51 0.05 37.96
CA THR A 91 10.41 -1.05 37.59
C THR A 91 11.62 -1.09 38.53
N TYR A 92 12.20 0.06 38.83
CA TYR A 92 13.32 0.23 39.75
C TYR A 92 12.94 -0.15 41.18
N LYS A 93 11.82 0.34 41.72
CA LYS A 93 11.36 0.01 43.08
C LYS A 93 11.10 -1.47 43.25
N LYS A 94 10.42 -2.10 42.29
CA LYS A 94 10.23 -3.56 42.28
C LYS A 94 11.56 -4.32 42.21
N ALA A 95 12.58 -3.77 41.56
CA ALA A 95 13.92 -4.34 41.54
C ALA A 95 14.72 -4.07 42.83
N ALA A 96 14.53 -2.91 43.47
CA ALA A 96 15.26 -2.46 44.67
C ALA A 96 14.69 -3.05 45.97
N GLU A 97 13.39 -3.34 46.04
CA GLU A 97 12.73 -4.05 47.15
C GLU A 97 13.26 -5.49 47.35
N ALA A 98 14.00 -6.03 46.37
CA ALA A 98 14.65 -7.34 46.42
C ALA A 98 16.05 -7.36 47.09
N ALA A 99 16.48 -6.25 47.71
CA ALA A 99 17.72 -6.07 48.51
C ALA A 99 19.08 -6.23 47.80
N ASP A 100 19.65 -5.07 47.44
CA ASP A 100 21.03 -4.56 47.67
C ASP A 100 21.35 -3.52 46.59
N VAL A 101 21.75 -2.31 47.01
CA VAL A 101 21.77 -1.05 46.22
C VAL A 101 22.45 -1.23 44.85
N ALA A 102 21.61 -1.48 43.83
CA ALA A 102 21.97 -1.46 42.42
C ALA A 102 21.91 -0.01 41.90
N THR A 103 22.70 0.28 40.86
CA THR A 103 22.65 1.57 40.17
C THR A 103 21.22 1.86 39.72
N ALA A 104 20.74 3.08 39.95
CA ALA A 104 19.40 3.47 39.53
C ALA A 104 19.26 3.36 38.01
N SER A 105 18.13 2.86 37.52
CA SER A 105 17.80 2.95 36.11
C SER A 105 17.32 4.36 35.75
N ALA A 106 17.30 4.67 34.46
CA ALA A 106 16.64 5.85 33.91
C ALA A 106 16.11 5.50 32.51
N ILE A 107 15.30 6.39 31.96
CA ILE A 107 14.70 6.22 30.63
C ILE A 107 15.77 6.03 29.54
N LEU A 108 15.43 5.34 28.45
CA LEU A 108 16.37 5.10 27.35
C LEU A 108 16.57 6.37 26.50
N GLY A 109 15.48 7.12 26.28
CA GLY A 109 15.43 8.18 25.29
C GLY A 109 15.44 7.66 23.84
N PRO A 110 15.06 8.50 22.87
CA PRO A 110 14.82 8.05 21.48
C PRO A 110 16.10 7.90 20.64
N PHE A 111 17.29 8.14 21.22
CA PHE A 111 18.52 8.36 20.45
C PHE A 111 19.57 7.25 20.58
N PHE A 112 19.19 6.07 21.07
CA PHE A 112 20.06 4.90 21.08
C PHE A 112 20.16 4.26 19.68
N ARG A 113 21.36 3.79 19.31
CA ARG A 113 21.64 3.15 18.02
C ARG A 113 22.37 1.82 18.25
N HIS A 114 21.89 0.73 17.66
CA HIS A 114 22.47 -0.61 17.82
C HIS A 114 23.79 -0.83 17.06
N ASP A 115 24.15 0.04 16.12
CA ASP A 115 25.31 -0.07 15.24
C ASP A 115 26.56 0.69 15.75
N HIS A 116 26.58 1.14 17.01
CA HIS A 116 27.75 1.78 17.61
C HIS A 116 28.99 0.85 17.65
N PRO A 117 30.22 1.39 17.55
CA PRO A 117 31.42 0.56 17.48
C PRO A 117 31.83 0.03 18.86
N THR A 118 32.33 -1.22 18.91
CA THR A 118 33.12 -1.70 20.06
C THR A 118 34.52 -1.11 20.02
N LEU A 119 34.92 -0.42 21.08
CA LEU A 119 36.19 0.30 21.17
C LEU A 119 37.06 -0.23 22.33
N PRO A 120 38.39 -0.17 22.21
CA PRO A 120 39.28 -0.60 23.29
C PRO A 120 39.19 0.35 24.50
N LYS A 121 39.47 -0.18 25.70
CA LYS A 121 39.58 0.60 26.94
C LYS A 121 40.53 1.79 26.74
N GLY A 122 40.06 3.00 27.03
CA GLY A 122 40.80 4.25 26.87
C GLY A 122 40.69 4.90 25.48
N ALA A 123 39.84 4.38 24.58
CA ALA A 123 39.56 5.04 23.31
C ALA A 123 38.79 6.36 23.49
N ASN A 124 38.84 7.24 22.49
CA ASN A 124 38.07 8.49 22.45
C ASN A 124 36.82 8.30 21.59
N ILE A 125 35.64 8.55 22.16
CA ILE A 125 34.35 8.49 21.45
C ILE A 125 34.04 9.78 20.68
N SER A 126 34.74 10.88 20.99
CA SER A 126 34.60 12.14 20.27
C SER A 126 35.49 12.17 19.02
N HIS A 127 34.87 12.45 17.89
CA HIS A 127 35.49 12.65 16.58
C HIS A 127 35.26 14.09 16.13
N ASP A 128 36.28 14.70 15.51
CA ASP A 128 36.21 16.10 15.05
C ASP A 128 35.75 17.06 16.16
N THR A 129 36.30 16.84 17.37
CA THR A 129 35.86 17.48 18.62
C THR A 129 35.74 19.00 18.49
N PRO A 130 34.57 19.59 18.78
CA PRO A 130 34.37 21.04 18.76
C PRO A 130 35.37 21.79 19.64
N ALA A 131 35.75 23.00 19.23
CA ALA A 131 36.75 23.81 19.94
C ALA A 131 36.27 24.28 21.33
N ASP A 132 34.96 24.36 21.53
CA ASP A 132 34.30 24.72 22.79
C ASP A 132 34.02 23.50 23.68
N ALA A 133 34.29 22.27 23.20
CA ALA A 133 34.13 21.07 24.02
C ALA A 133 35.16 21.02 25.15
N GLU A 134 34.74 20.51 26.30
CA GLU A 134 35.63 20.17 27.41
C GLU A 134 35.89 18.66 27.40
N PRO A 135 37.07 18.17 26.96
CA PRO A 135 37.33 16.74 26.96
C PRO A 135 37.42 16.17 28.38
N VAL A 136 36.75 15.03 28.59
CA VAL A 136 36.64 14.33 29.88
C VAL A 136 37.18 12.92 29.76
N TYR A 137 37.90 12.46 30.78
CA TYR A 137 38.25 11.05 30.95
C TYR A 137 37.25 10.36 31.88
N MET A 138 36.41 9.49 31.33
CA MET A 138 35.43 8.72 32.09
C MET A 138 35.96 7.33 32.39
N HIS A 139 35.87 6.90 33.66
CA HIS A 139 36.33 5.58 34.08
C HIS A 139 35.57 5.07 35.30
N GLY A 140 35.65 3.76 35.56
CA GLY A 140 34.95 3.16 36.71
C GLY A 140 35.05 1.65 36.75
N LYS A 141 34.31 1.05 37.68
CA LYS A 141 34.19 -0.40 37.84
C LYS A 141 32.74 -0.87 37.75
N VAL A 142 32.51 -1.96 37.02
CA VAL A 142 31.25 -2.71 37.09
C VAL A 142 31.39 -3.81 38.14
N MET A 143 30.48 -3.83 39.11
CA MET A 143 30.53 -4.74 40.26
C MET A 143 29.16 -5.35 40.54
N CYS A 144 29.16 -6.52 41.17
CA CYS A 144 27.94 -7.14 41.70
C CYS A 144 27.38 -6.30 42.86
N ALA A 145 26.11 -5.90 42.79
CA ALA A 145 25.44 -5.11 43.82
C ALA A 145 25.45 -5.81 45.19
N LYS A 146 25.32 -7.15 45.19
CA LYS A 146 25.29 -8.00 46.38
C LYS A 146 26.67 -8.35 46.91
N THR A 147 27.55 -8.91 46.06
CA THR A 147 28.86 -9.43 46.50
C THR A 147 29.97 -8.38 46.51
N LYS A 148 29.74 -7.21 45.89
CA LYS A 148 30.73 -6.14 45.68
C LYS A 148 31.99 -6.58 44.91
N LYS A 149 31.95 -7.74 44.25
CA LYS A 149 33.04 -8.26 43.41
C LYS A 149 32.99 -7.63 42.01
N PRO A 150 34.15 -7.39 41.36
CA PRO A 150 34.20 -6.90 39.99
C PRO A 150 33.62 -7.91 39.01
N LEU A 151 32.98 -7.39 37.96
CA LEU A 151 32.40 -8.18 36.88
C LEU A 151 33.21 -7.98 35.61
N LYS A 152 33.91 -9.04 35.19
CA LYS A 152 34.62 -9.10 33.90
C LYS A 152 33.63 -9.32 32.76
N GLY A 153 33.91 -8.75 31.59
CA GLY A 153 33.13 -8.99 30.38
C GLY A 153 31.76 -8.27 30.37
N ALA A 154 31.52 -7.36 31.32
CA ALA A 154 30.38 -6.47 31.24
C ALA A 154 30.58 -5.49 30.09
N THR A 155 29.55 -5.32 29.26
CA THR A 155 29.56 -4.34 28.17
C THR A 155 28.88 -3.05 28.61
N ILE A 156 29.50 -1.92 28.33
CA ILE A 156 28.99 -0.57 28.60
C ILE A 156 28.84 0.14 27.26
N ASP A 157 27.59 0.29 26.81
CA ASP A 157 27.24 1.09 25.63
C ASP A 157 26.96 2.53 26.08
N VAL A 158 27.61 3.51 25.46
CA VAL A 158 27.60 4.92 25.87
C VAL A 158 27.25 5.83 24.71
N TRP A 159 26.45 6.87 24.97
CA TRP A 159 26.17 7.93 23.99
C TRP A 159 25.76 9.25 24.65
N GLU A 160 26.10 10.37 24.01
CA GLU A 160 25.77 11.73 24.45
C GLU A 160 25.65 12.70 23.25
N CYS A 161 25.16 13.92 23.48
CA CYS A 161 25.09 14.97 22.47
C CYS A 161 26.41 15.75 22.37
N SER A 162 26.64 16.39 21.23
CA SER A 162 27.75 17.34 21.05
C SER A 162 27.47 18.68 21.76
N THR A 163 28.41 19.62 21.73
CA THR A 163 28.29 20.95 22.38
C THR A 163 27.16 21.81 21.82
N ASN A 164 26.70 21.51 20.61
CA ASN A 164 25.54 22.15 20.00
C ASN A 164 24.19 21.58 20.46
N GLY A 165 24.19 20.58 21.35
CA GLY A 165 22.99 19.95 21.88
C GLY A 165 22.32 18.93 20.96
N TYR A 166 23.01 18.49 19.88
CA TYR A 166 22.50 17.48 18.98
C TYR A 166 23.30 16.17 19.08
N TYR A 167 22.60 15.04 19.03
CA TYR A 167 23.22 13.76 18.70
C TYR A 167 23.59 13.74 17.22
N GLU A 168 24.59 12.96 16.85
CA GLU A 168 25.10 12.89 15.47
C GLU A 168 24.01 12.56 14.44
N GLN A 169 23.03 11.74 14.82
CA GLN A 169 21.92 11.36 13.94
C GLN A 169 20.94 12.53 13.64
N GLN A 170 21.02 13.62 14.41
CA GLN A 170 20.27 14.86 14.20
C GLN A 170 21.11 15.93 13.50
N ASP A 171 22.44 15.79 13.49
CA ASP A 171 23.37 16.79 12.96
C ASP A 171 24.26 16.19 11.86
N PRO A 172 23.96 16.44 10.58
CA PRO A 172 24.70 15.87 9.46
C PRO A 172 26.17 16.35 9.38
N ASN A 173 26.57 17.37 10.16
CA ASN A 173 27.94 17.84 10.22
C ASN A 173 28.81 17.03 11.20
N GLN A 174 28.19 16.23 12.06
CA GLN A 174 28.93 15.30 12.91
C GLN A 174 29.29 14.06 12.11
N LYS A 175 30.46 13.49 12.41
CA LYS A 175 30.85 12.19 11.87
C LYS A 175 29.84 11.12 12.30
N ASP A 176 29.51 10.19 11.41
CA ASP A 176 28.62 9.07 11.76
C ASP A 176 29.20 8.29 12.95
N LEU A 177 28.31 7.95 13.89
CA LEU A 177 28.62 7.32 15.19
C LEU A 177 29.52 8.14 16.14
N ASN A 178 29.63 9.47 15.94
CA ASN A 178 30.30 10.37 16.88
C ASN A 178 29.66 10.33 18.28
N LEU A 179 30.49 10.46 19.33
CA LEU A 179 30.09 10.44 20.73
C LEU A 179 29.31 9.18 21.14
N ARG A 180 29.63 8.05 20.49
CA ARG A 180 29.09 6.73 20.79
C ARG A 180 30.19 5.70 20.92
N GLY A 181 29.99 4.69 21.77
CA GLY A 181 30.92 3.58 21.86
C GLY A 181 30.44 2.46 22.77
N LYS A 182 30.98 1.27 22.55
CA LYS A 182 30.80 0.11 23.41
C LYS A 182 32.13 -0.33 23.99
N PHE A 183 32.19 -0.46 25.31
CA PHE A 183 33.38 -0.85 26.05
C PHE A 183 33.14 -2.15 26.81
N GLU A 184 34.18 -2.96 26.97
CA GLU A 184 34.12 -4.18 27.78
C GLU A 184 35.03 -4.03 29.01
N THR A 185 34.54 -4.42 30.17
CA THR A 185 35.32 -4.41 31.42
C THR A 185 36.40 -5.49 31.45
N ASP A 186 37.56 -5.15 31.99
CA ASP A 186 38.66 -6.11 32.20
C ASP A 186 38.45 -7.05 33.41
N GLU A 187 39.48 -7.85 33.74
CA GLU A 187 39.50 -8.78 34.89
C GLU A 187 39.17 -8.11 36.24
N ASN A 188 39.46 -6.82 36.37
CA ASN A 188 39.20 -6.04 37.57
C ASN A 188 37.85 -5.31 37.52
N GLY A 189 37.02 -5.61 36.50
CA GLY A 189 35.74 -4.97 36.23
C GLY A 189 35.89 -3.54 35.73
N GLU A 190 37.07 -3.11 35.29
CA GLU A 190 37.34 -1.72 34.97
C GLU A 190 37.02 -1.36 33.52
N TYR A 191 36.39 -0.20 33.33
CA TYR A 191 36.19 0.44 32.02
C TYR A 191 36.77 1.86 32.04
N ALA A 192 37.16 2.36 30.87
CA ALA A 192 37.60 3.74 30.70
C ALA A 192 37.47 4.19 29.23
N TYR A 193 37.22 5.47 29.00
CA TYR A 193 37.18 6.10 27.69
C TYR A 193 37.30 7.64 27.81
N TYR A 194 37.66 8.30 26.71
CA TYR A 194 37.59 9.75 26.59
C TYR A 194 36.31 10.15 25.88
N ALA A 195 35.71 11.22 26.37
CA ALA A 195 34.46 11.78 25.89
C ALA A 195 34.52 13.32 26.00
N ILE A 196 33.39 13.99 25.85
CA ILE A 196 33.29 15.42 26.19
C ILE A 196 32.44 15.57 27.46
N ARG A 197 32.50 16.72 28.11
CA ARG A 197 31.56 17.06 29.17
C ARG A 197 30.18 17.26 28.52
N PRO A 198 29.11 16.60 29.01
CA PRO A 198 27.80 16.71 28.39
C PRO A 198 27.27 18.15 28.50
N THR A 199 26.42 18.54 27.55
CA THR A 199 25.81 19.88 27.51
C THR A 199 24.29 19.77 27.61
N PRO A 200 23.58 20.69 28.29
CA PRO A 200 22.12 20.67 28.33
C PRO A 200 21.55 20.97 26.94
N TYR A 201 20.47 20.30 26.57
CA TYR A 201 19.87 20.46 25.24
C TYR A 201 18.34 20.45 25.29
N PRO A 202 17.67 21.17 24.36
CA PRO A 202 16.22 21.10 24.25
C PRO A 202 15.79 19.82 23.54
N ILE A 203 14.77 19.14 24.06
CA ILE A 203 14.04 18.14 23.26
C ILE A 203 13.35 18.83 22.06
N PRO A 204 12.96 18.10 21.00
CA PRO A 204 12.20 18.65 19.90
C PRO A 204 10.97 19.44 20.37
N TYR A 205 10.90 20.73 20.03
CA TYR A 205 9.87 21.67 20.50
C TYR A 205 8.89 22.11 19.39
N ASP A 206 9.03 21.52 18.21
CA ASP A 206 8.28 21.77 16.97
C ASP A 206 7.08 20.84 16.78
N GLY A 207 6.92 19.84 17.66
CA GLY A 207 5.89 18.81 17.59
C GLY A 207 4.80 18.91 18.66
N PRO A 208 3.87 17.95 18.74
CA PRO A 208 2.84 17.89 19.77
C PRO A 208 3.41 17.85 21.19
N ALA A 209 4.56 17.22 21.44
CA ALA A 209 5.18 17.26 22.76
C ALA A 209 5.65 18.68 23.10
N GLY A 210 6.26 19.37 22.13
CA GLY A 210 6.58 20.79 22.25
C GLY A 210 5.35 21.65 22.49
N LYS A 211 4.26 21.41 21.73
CA LYS A 211 2.99 22.12 21.91
C LYS A 211 2.38 21.88 23.29
N LEU A 212 2.43 20.65 23.79
CA LEU A 212 1.95 20.32 25.13
C LEU A 212 2.77 21.04 26.20
N LEU A 213 4.11 21.04 26.08
CA LEU A 213 4.98 21.82 26.97
C LEU A 213 4.64 23.31 26.93
N GLN A 214 4.38 23.90 25.76
CA GLN A 214 3.93 25.30 25.63
C GLN A 214 2.59 25.56 26.34
N LEU A 215 1.62 24.65 26.20
CA LEU A 215 0.33 24.75 26.87
C LEU A 215 0.46 24.64 28.39
N LEU A 216 1.45 23.90 28.87
CA LEU A 216 1.79 23.75 30.28
C LEU A 216 2.75 24.83 30.81
N ASP A 217 3.18 25.78 29.97
CA ASP A 217 4.19 26.79 30.29
C ASP A 217 5.53 26.17 30.78
N ARG A 218 6.00 25.14 30.07
CA ARG A 218 7.24 24.38 30.38
C ARG A 218 8.29 24.53 29.29
N HIS A 219 9.56 24.53 29.71
CA HIS A 219 10.71 24.56 28.79
C HIS A 219 11.03 23.16 28.23
N PRO A 220 11.71 23.07 27.06
CA PRO A 220 12.11 21.79 26.47
C PRO A 220 13.42 21.23 27.00
N TYR A 221 14.19 21.99 27.77
CA TYR A 221 15.54 21.60 28.16
C TYR A 221 15.60 20.35 29.05
N ARG A 222 16.56 19.48 28.71
CA ARG A 222 17.06 18.42 29.57
C ARG A 222 18.40 18.84 30.15
N PRO A 223 18.72 18.46 31.40
CA PRO A 223 20.04 18.68 31.98
C PRO A 223 21.11 17.93 31.19
N ALA A 224 22.35 18.37 31.31
CA ALA A 224 23.51 17.72 30.69
C ALA A 224 23.65 16.29 31.21
N HIS A 225 23.64 15.29 30.31
CA HIS A 225 23.75 13.88 30.69
C HIS A 225 24.49 13.01 29.69
N ILE A 226 25.00 11.87 30.17
CA ILE A 226 25.56 10.76 29.39
C ILE A 226 24.67 9.54 29.59
N HIS A 227 24.30 8.86 28.51
CA HIS A 227 23.56 7.60 28.60
C HIS A 227 24.48 6.39 28.72
N LEU A 228 24.00 5.37 29.44
CA LEU A 228 24.69 4.10 29.66
C LEU A 228 23.69 2.93 29.53
N ILE A 229 24.05 1.92 28.74
CA ILE A 229 23.46 0.57 28.84
C ILE A 229 24.54 -0.38 29.30
N VAL A 230 24.25 -1.15 30.34
CA VAL A 230 25.19 -2.11 30.92
C VAL A 230 24.60 -3.51 30.91
N LEU A 231 25.31 -4.42 30.26
CA LEU A 231 24.92 -5.82 30.09
C LEU A 231 26.04 -6.74 30.57
N VAL A 232 25.69 -7.78 31.31
CA VAL A 232 26.59 -8.88 31.66
C VAL A 232 25.76 -10.13 31.96
N GLU A 233 26.22 -11.27 31.48
CA GLU A 233 25.50 -12.54 31.65
C GLU A 233 25.25 -12.86 33.13
N GLY A 234 24.04 -13.30 33.47
CA GLY A 234 23.64 -13.61 34.85
C GLY A 234 23.21 -12.42 35.70
N TYR A 235 23.14 -11.21 35.13
CA TYR A 235 22.71 -9.99 35.83
C TYR A 235 21.56 -9.29 35.10
N LYS A 236 20.77 -8.51 35.83
CA LYS A 236 19.70 -7.68 35.27
C LYS A 236 20.32 -6.57 34.42
N PRO A 237 19.92 -6.39 33.15
CA PRO A 237 20.32 -5.24 32.32
C PRO A 237 20.05 -3.91 33.02
N ILE A 238 20.94 -2.93 32.85
CA ILE A 238 20.72 -1.56 33.33
C ILE A 238 20.73 -0.62 32.13
N THR A 239 19.65 0.12 31.96
CA THR A 239 19.61 1.35 31.16
C THR A 239 19.57 2.52 32.13
N THR A 240 20.50 3.45 32.02
CA THR A 240 20.58 4.62 32.90
C THR A 240 21.17 5.83 32.18
N GLN A 241 21.10 6.97 32.87
CA GLN A 241 21.77 8.21 32.51
C GLN A 241 22.50 8.74 33.74
N ILE A 242 23.54 9.55 33.53
CA ILE A 242 24.22 10.29 34.60
C ILE A 242 24.19 11.78 34.28
N PHE A 243 23.95 12.62 35.28
CA PHE A 243 23.67 14.04 35.10
C PHE A 243 24.76 14.90 35.72
N ASP A 244 25.21 15.93 34.99
CA ASP A 244 26.20 16.86 35.53
C ASP A 244 25.62 17.70 36.67
N LYS A 245 26.26 17.68 37.84
CA LYS A 245 25.85 18.45 39.02
C LYS A 245 25.77 19.96 38.77
N ASP A 246 26.50 20.48 37.79
CA ASP A 246 26.53 21.91 37.48
C ASP A 246 25.50 22.27 36.39
N SER A 247 24.68 21.31 35.95
CA SER A 247 23.66 21.56 34.93
C SER A 247 22.55 22.45 35.49
N PRO A 248 22.11 23.50 34.75
CA PRO A 248 21.08 24.41 35.24
C PRO A 248 19.68 23.79 35.31
N TYR A 249 19.44 22.63 34.68
CA TYR A 249 18.11 22.02 34.54
C TYR A 249 17.91 20.74 35.36
N LEU A 250 18.62 20.59 36.48
CA LEU A 250 18.51 19.39 37.32
C LEU A 250 17.16 19.26 38.02
N ASP A 251 16.62 20.38 38.50
CA ASP A 251 15.38 20.40 39.27
C ASP A 251 14.12 20.49 38.39
N ASP A 252 14.28 20.72 37.08
CA ASP A 252 13.19 20.99 36.13
C ASP A 252 13.34 20.28 34.76
N ASP A 253 14.03 19.12 34.71
CA ASP A 253 14.14 18.28 33.50
C ASP A 253 12.78 18.08 32.81
N SER A 254 12.72 18.39 31.51
CA SER A 254 11.48 18.34 30.71
C SER A 254 10.84 16.95 30.64
N VAL A 255 11.60 15.88 30.94
CA VAL A 255 11.13 14.49 30.96
C VAL A 255 11.27 13.79 32.31
N PHE A 256 11.62 14.51 33.37
CA PHE A 256 11.66 14.01 34.75
C PHE A 256 12.57 12.79 34.98
N ALA A 257 13.71 12.70 34.29
CA ALA A 257 14.61 11.53 34.39
C ALA A 257 15.67 11.67 35.51
N VAL A 258 15.83 12.86 36.09
CA VAL A 258 16.85 13.13 37.11
C VAL A 258 16.52 12.39 38.41
N LYS A 259 17.54 11.72 38.95
CA LYS A 259 17.52 11.11 40.29
C LYS A 259 18.79 11.53 41.01
N ASP A 260 18.70 11.88 42.29
CA ASP A 260 19.85 12.33 43.10
C ASP A 260 21.06 11.40 43.02
N SER A 261 20.82 10.08 42.98
CA SER A 261 21.88 9.06 42.89
C SER A 261 22.61 9.01 41.54
N LEU A 262 22.05 9.65 40.51
CA LEU A 262 22.59 9.72 39.15
C LEU A 262 23.25 11.07 38.85
N VAL A 263 23.23 12.02 39.80
CA VAL A 263 23.94 13.29 39.69
C VAL A 263 25.43 13.08 40.01
N VAL A 264 26.30 13.52 39.12
CA VAL A 264 27.74 13.26 39.14
C VAL A 264 28.57 14.54 39.09
N ASP A 265 29.80 14.48 39.61
CA ASP A 265 30.75 15.59 39.66
C ASP A 265 31.93 15.36 38.70
N PHE A 266 32.07 16.25 37.72
CA PHE A 266 33.23 16.27 36.82
C PHE A 266 34.39 17.04 37.44
N VAL A 267 35.34 16.31 38.03
CA VAL A 267 36.46 16.89 38.78
C VAL A 267 37.68 17.16 37.88
N PRO A 268 38.54 18.13 38.22
CA PRO A 268 39.79 18.38 37.48
C PRO A 268 40.71 17.15 37.39
N LEU A 269 41.38 16.99 36.24
CA LEU A 269 42.39 15.97 35.98
C LEU A 269 43.73 16.65 35.62
N GLU A 270 44.76 16.41 36.44
CA GLU A 270 46.10 16.92 36.18
C GLU A 270 46.98 15.84 35.51
N GLY A 271 47.81 16.25 34.55
CA GLY A 271 48.83 15.40 33.95
C GLY A 271 48.38 14.56 32.74
N ASP A 272 47.09 14.58 32.38
CA ASP A 272 46.60 13.97 31.14
C ASP A 272 46.75 14.94 29.94
N LYS A 273 47.12 14.39 28.78
CA LYS A 273 47.37 15.18 27.57
C LYS A 273 46.09 15.47 26.77
N THR A 274 45.02 14.73 27.03
CA THR A 274 43.78 14.72 26.24
C THR A 274 42.65 15.41 27.01
N ALA A 275 42.47 15.06 28.29
CA ALA A 275 41.37 15.55 29.13
C ALA A 275 41.84 16.46 30.27
N LYS A 276 41.03 17.48 30.56
CA LYS A 276 41.25 18.40 31.70
C LYS A 276 40.40 18.06 32.92
N LYS A 277 39.40 17.19 32.73
CA LYS A 277 38.49 16.72 33.77
C LYS A 277 38.37 15.20 33.68
N GLN A 278 37.96 14.60 34.79
CA GLN A 278 37.66 13.18 34.86
C GLN A 278 36.32 12.97 35.56
N LEU A 279 35.70 11.83 35.25
CA LEU A 279 34.56 11.32 35.95
C LEU A 279 34.81 9.87 36.33
N LYS A 280 34.82 9.60 37.64
CA LYS A 280 34.80 8.24 38.17
C LYS A 280 33.36 7.81 38.46
N TYR A 281 32.86 6.76 37.81
CA TYR A 281 31.51 6.25 38.02
C TYR A 281 31.50 4.72 38.16
N ASP A 282 31.19 4.22 39.37
CA ASP A 282 31.14 2.79 39.64
C ASP A 282 29.69 2.27 39.46
N ILE A 283 29.52 1.16 38.73
CA ILE A 283 28.21 0.62 38.33
C ILE A 283 27.92 -0.67 39.10
N MET A 284 26.76 -0.73 39.77
CA MET A 284 26.36 -1.85 40.62
C MET A 284 25.24 -2.66 39.95
N MET A 285 25.57 -3.87 39.49
CA MET A 285 24.67 -4.78 38.78
C MET A 285 23.96 -5.74 39.73
N ALA A 286 22.63 -5.82 39.65
CA ALA A 286 21.85 -6.80 40.41
C ALA A 286 21.90 -8.19 39.74
N PRO A 287 22.20 -9.29 40.47
CA PRO A 287 22.11 -10.64 39.93
C PRO A 287 20.67 -10.96 39.47
N LEU A 288 20.53 -11.84 38.48
CA LEU A 288 19.25 -12.50 38.20
C LEU A 288 19.04 -13.54 39.29
N ASP A 289 18.08 -13.33 40.20
CA ASP A 289 17.82 -14.27 41.29
C ASP A 289 17.58 -15.68 40.74
N SER A 290 18.42 -16.64 41.15
CA SER A 290 18.11 -18.06 41.00
C SER A 290 16.83 -18.31 41.79
N LYS A 291 15.76 -18.71 41.10
CA LYS A 291 14.47 -19.09 41.69
C LYS A 291 14.69 -19.81 43.03
N SER A 292 14.13 -19.25 44.09
CA SER A 292 13.80 -20.05 45.26
C SER A 292 12.96 -21.23 44.79
N GLU A 293 13.43 -22.45 45.07
CA GLU A 293 12.68 -23.69 44.93
C GLU A 293 11.48 -23.67 45.90
N ASP A 294 10.41 -22.96 45.56
CA ASP A 294 9.03 -23.28 45.95
C ASP A 294 8.07 -22.36 45.18
N ASP A 295 7.65 -22.81 44.01
CA ASP A 295 6.30 -22.60 43.44
C ASP A 295 6.31 -23.12 42.00
N GLY A 296 5.69 -24.29 41.83
CA GLY A 296 5.62 -24.99 40.57
C GLY A 296 4.69 -24.30 39.57
N GLN A 297 5.26 -23.77 38.48
CA GLN A 297 4.62 -23.70 37.17
C GLN A 297 5.69 -23.89 36.09
N GLN A 298 5.59 -25.02 35.38
CA GLN A 298 6.50 -25.43 34.31
C GLN A 298 6.35 -24.52 33.09
N PHE A 299 7.34 -23.66 32.87
CA PHE A 299 7.73 -23.26 31.51
C PHE A 299 8.79 -24.26 31.04
N GLN A 300 8.40 -25.21 30.20
CA GLN A 300 9.35 -26.04 29.46
C GLN A 300 9.86 -25.25 28.24
N GLN A 301 11.06 -24.69 28.38
CA GLN A 301 12.01 -24.59 27.28
C GLN A 301 12.57 -25.98 27.02
N ASN A 302 12.40 -26.52 25.83
CA ASN A 302 13.23 -27.63 25.34
C ASN A 302 14.08 -27.11 24.18
N SER A 303 15.33 -26.79 24.51
CA SER A 303 16.45 -26.74 23.58
C SER A 303 16.84 -28.14 23.13
N TYR A 304 17.29 -28.22 21.88
CA TYR A 304 17.87 -29.38 21.22
C TYR A 304 18.96 -30.08 22.04
N GLY A 305 18.85 -31.41 22.15
CA GLY A 305 19.92 -32.31 22.57
C GLY A 305 20.17 -33.34 21.49
N GLU A 306 21.41 -33.40 21.00
CA GLU A 306 21.97 -34.51 20.25
C GLU A 306 21.86 -35.82 21.06
N VAL A 307 21.48 -36.93 20.42
CA VAL A 307 21.76 -38.27 20.94
C VAL A 307 22.17 -39.19 19.79
N ASN A 308 23.32 -39.83 20.01
CA ASN A 308 23.95 -40.84 19.18
C ASN A 308 23.17 -42.16 19.14
N ASP A 309 23.17 -42.74 17.94
CA ASP A 309 23.33 -44.15 17.55
C ASP A 309 23.11 -45.28 18.59
N ALA A 310 22.06 -46.10 18.35
CA ALA A 310 22.01 -47.52 18.71
C ALA A 310 20.81 -48.26 18.03
N GLY A 311 21.11 -49.07 16.99
CA GLY A 311 20.60 -50.45 16.81
C GLY A 311 19.15 -50.76 16.41
N MET A 312 18.95 -51.04 15.09
CA MET A 312 18.19 -52.13 14.37
C MET A 312 17.29 -53.13 15.15
N PRO A 313 16.32 -53.87 14.52
CA PRO A 313 16.14 -54.23 13.09
C PRO A 313 14.71 -53.91 12.53
N GLY A 314 14.39 -53.80 11.24
CA GLY A 314 14.69 -54.65 10.09
C GLY A 314 13.41 -55.39 9.68
N ASP A 315 12.66 -54.90 8.69
CA ASP A 315 11.81 -55.76 7.87
C ASP A 315 11.57 -55.18 6.46
N THR A 316 11.50 -56.09 5.51
CA THR A 316 11.70 -55.93 4.07
C THR A 316 10.43 -56.28 3.31
N ASP A 317 9.90 -55.40 2.45
CA ASP A 317 9.18 -55.82 1.24
C ASP A 317 9.10 -54.68 0.20
N PRO A 318 9.76 -54.79 -0.97
CA PRO A 318 9.61 -53.89 -2.10
C PRO A 318 8.74 -54.54 -3.17
N SER A 319 7.41 -54.39 -3.10
CA SER A 319 6.56 -54.83 -4.21
C SER A 319 5.23 -54.05 -4.31
N ARG A 320 5.24 -52.98 -5.13
CA ARG A 320 4.19 -52.60 -6.11
C ARG A 320 4.41 -51.18 -6.62
N ARG A 321 5.30 -51.06 -7.60
CA ARG A 321 5.20 -50.00 -8.62
C ARG A 321 4.11 -50.42 -9.60
N LEU A 322 3.07 -49.61 -9.76
CA LEU A 322 2.15 -49.67 -10.89
C LEU A 322 2.23 -48.34 -11.61
N THR A 323 2.70 -48.41 -12.84
CA THR A 323 3.02 -47.33 -13.75
C THR A 323 1.78 -46.65 -14.31
N LEU A 324 1.93 -45.35 -14.49
CA LEU A 324 1.01 -44.40 -15.08
C LEU A 324 0.93 -44.61 -16.60
N ASP A 325 0.12 -45.54 -17.07
CA ASP A 325 -0.24 -45.66 -18.49
C ASP A 325 -1.67 -46.18 -18.60
N ASN A 326 -2.49 -45.46 -19.38
CA ASN A 326 -3.90 -45.70 -19.72
C ASN A 326 -4.95 -44.93 -18.90
N ALA A 327 -5.14 -43.65 -19.20
CA ALA A 327 -6.47 -43.04 -19.17
C ALA A 327 -6.61 -41.75 -20.01
N LEU A 328 -5.98 -41.61 -21.18
CA LEU A 328 -6.30 -40.54 -22.13
C LEU A 328 -6.08 -41.02 -23.58
N ALA A 329 -7.16 -41.46 -24.25
CA ALA A 329 -7.36 -41.41 -25.70
C ALA A 329 -8.73 -41.99 -26.08
N VAL A 330 -9.21 -41.64 -27.28
CA VAL A 330 -10.49 -42.01 -27.96
C VAL A 330 -11.51 -40.88 -27.77
N ASP A 331 -11.97 -40.10 -28.75
CA ASP A 331 -12.06 -40.13 -30.22
C ASP A 331 -12.51 -38.69 -30.64
N LEU A 332 -12.36 -38.11 -31.84
CA LEU A 332 -11.92 -38.57 -33.16
C LEU A 332 -11.63 -37.34 -34.04
N ALA A 333 -10.72 -37.56 -34.99
CA ALA A 333 -10.23 -36.66 -36.04
C ALA A 333 -11.18 -36.52 -37.26
N ARG A 334 -10.93 -35.46 -38.08
CA ARG A 334 -10.61 -35.50 -39.54
C ARG A 334 -10.90 -34.12 -40.18
N ASP A 335 -9.90 -33.41 -40.70
CA ASP A 335 -9.44 -33.49 -42.11
C ASP A 335 -8.24 -32.54 -42.38
N THR A 336 -7.46 -32.87 -43.40
CA THR A 336 -6.07 -32.45 -43.67
C THR A 336 -5.88 -31.15 -44.47
N THR A 337 -4.80 -30.39 -44.23
CA THR A 337 -3.68 -30.17 -45.19
C THR A 337 -2.62 -29.17 -44.67
N THR A 338 -1.45 -29.73 -44.34
CA THR A 338 -0.05 -29.26 -44.51
C THR A 338 0.37 -27.78 -44.44
N LYS A 339 1.43 -27.63 -43.62
CA LYS A 339 2.43 -26.56 -43.45
C LYS A 339 2.02 -25.50 -42.43
N ASP A 340 2.59 -25.61 -41.22
CA ASP A 340 3.00 -24.53 -40.31
C ASP A 340 3.37 -25.10 -38.93
N ALA A 341 4.34 -26.04 -38.90
CA ALA A 341 4.74 -26.78 -37.69
C ALA A 341 6.15 -26.42 -37.18
N GLU A 342 6.55 -25.15 -37.26
CA GLU A 342 7.87 -24.67 -36.78
C GLU A 342 7.82 -23.31 -36.04
N ILE A 343 6.72 -22.95 -35.35
CA ILE A 343 6.56 -21.60 -34.74
C ILE A 343 6.42 -21.57 -33.20
N ALA A 344 6.39 -22.70 -32.49
CA ALA A 344 5.93 -22.68 -31.08
C ALA A 344 6.98 -22.56 -29.97
N ILE A 345 8.29 -22.49 -30.25
CA ILE A 345 9.32 -22.37 -29.18
C ILE A 345 10.15 -21.07 -29.29
N GLU A 346 10.31 -20.48 -30.48
CA GLU A 346 10.94 -19.15 -30.62
C GLU A 346 10.06 -18.00 -30.08
N SER A 347 8.73 -18.16 -30.04
CA SER A 347 7.80 -17.09 -29.63
C SER A 347 7.88 -16.69 -28.13
N LEU A 348 8.51 -17.49 -27.27
CA LEU A 348 8.73 -17.15 -25.85
C LEU A 348 10.06 -16.42 -25.60
N LEU A 349 11.00 -16.42 -26.56
CA LEU A 349 12.28 -15.71 -26.48
C LEU A 349 12.43 -14.58 -27.52
N GLU A 350 11.63 -14.54 -28.60
CA GLU A 350 11.76 -13.52 -29.65
C GLU A 350 10.87 -12.27 -29.50
N LEU A 351 10.01 -12.16 -28.47
CA LEU A 351 9.26 -10.91 -28.22
C LEU A 351 10.09 -9.80 -27.53
N SER A 352 11.41 -10.00 -27.39
CA SER A 352 12.38 -8.92 -27.24
C SER A 352 12.94 -8.40 -28.59
N GLY A 353 12.45 -8.85 -29.74
CA GLY A 353 12.98 -8.45 -31.05
C GLY A 353 11.97 -8.47 -32.21
N GLY A 354 11.21 -7.39 -32.36
CA GLY A 354 10.73 -6.82 -33.63
C GLY A 354 9.74 -7.59 -34.53
N ARG A 355 8.57 -6.99 -34.78
CA ARG A 355 8.12 -6.53 -36.12
C ARG A 355 6.79 -5.76 -36.07
N SER A 356 6.89 -4.44 -36.27
CA SER A 356 6.08 -3.61 -37.20
C SER A 356 5.76 -2.24 -36.60
N ALA A 357 6.76 -1.34 -36.62
CA ALA A 357 6.52 0.09 -36.74
C ALA A 357 7.35 0.58 -37.93
N ALA A 358 6.74 1.44 -38.74
CA ALA A 358 7.23 1.88 -40.03
C ALA A 358 8.59 2.61 -39.96
N ARG A 359 9.32 2.52 -41.09
CA ARG A 359 10.66 3.06 -41.38
C ARG A 359 10.87 4.51 -40.90
N THR A 360 11.93 4.72 -40.11
CA THR A 360 12.66 5.99 -39.96
C THR A 360 14.17 5.69 -39.96
N PRO A 361 15.05 6.61 -40.42
CA PRO A 361 16.24 6.26 -41.18
C PRO A 361 17.44 5.81 -40.33
N THR A 362 18.26 5.00 -40.98
CA THR A 362 19.57 4.44 -40.60
C THR A 362 20.44 5.36 -39.72
N LEU A 363 20.78 4.87 -38.53
CA LEU A 363 21.89 5.34 -37.70
C LEU A 363 22.96 4.24 -37.68
N GLU A 364 24.07 4.51 -38.38
CA GLU A 364 25.29 3.71 -38.30
C GLU A 364 25.97 3.92 -36.93
N ALA A 365 26.43 2.79 -36.37
CA ALA A 365 27.45 2.65 -35.33
C ALA A 365 27.34 3.51 -34.05
N ILE A 366 26.68 2.97 -33.01
CA ILE A 366 27.00 3.26 -31.61
C ILE A 366 27.62 1.97 -31.02
N PRO A 367 28.82 2.00 -30.40
CA PRO A 367 29.50 0.78 -29.94
C PRO A 367 28.91 0.19 -28.66
N ASP A 368 28.88 -1.14 -28.59
CA ASP A 368 28.66 -1.99 -27.41
C ASP A 368 29.47 -1.54 -26.19
N MET A 369 28.85 -0.81 -25.25
CA MET A 369 29.55 -0.38 -24.02
C MET A 369 28.86 -0.69 -22.69
N MET A 370 27.68 -1.31 -22.64
CA MET A 370 27.05 -1.58 -21.32
C MET A 370 27.07 -3.03 -20.82
N PHE A 371 27.27 -4.06 -21.65
CA PHE A 371 27.10 -5.43 -21.15
C PHE A 371 27.96 -6.45 -21.92
N ASN A 372 29.20 -6.68 -21.47
CA ASN A 372 29.95 -7.90 -21.79
C ASN A 372 30.74 -8.36 -20.54
N PRO A 373 30.84 -9.68 -20.25
CA PRO A 373 31.48 -10.18 -19.06
C PRO A 373 33.00 -10.24 -19.26
N HIS A 374 33.76 -9.62 -18.36
CA HIS A 374 35.21 -9.83 -18.28
C HIS A 374 35.61 -10.44 -16.94
N PRO A 375 36.70 -11.24 -16.94
CA PRO A 375 37.00 -12.19 -15.89
C PRO A 375 37.43 -11.47 -14.62
N ILE A 376 37.09 -12.09 -13.49
CA ILE A 376 37.47 -11.69 -12.14
C ILE A 376 38.98 -11.48 -12.07
N THR A 377 39.40 -10.23 -11.93
CA THR A 377 40.69 -9.86 -11.36
C THR A 377 40.46 -8.84 -10.24
N HIS A 378 40.98 -9.18 -9.07
CA HIS A 378 40.99 -8.34 -7.87
C HIS A 378 41.46 -6.91 -8.18
N ALA A 379 40.59 -5.91 -7.99
CA ALA A 379 40.95 -4.51 -8.02
C ALA A 379 40.08 -3.67 -7.06
N ASP A 380 40.76 -3.20 -6.00
CA ASP A 380 40.65 -1.93 -5.27
C ASP A 380 39.26 -1.29 -4.99
N PRO A 381 38.84 -1.15 -3.71
CA PRO A 381 37.61 -0.45 -3.33
C PRO A 381 37.84 1.07 -3.35
N GLY A 382 37.84 1.68 -4.54
CA GLY A 382 38.23 3.09 -4.70
C GLY A 382 37.53 3.92 -5.78
N SER A 383 36.57 3.39 -6.54
CA SER A 383 35.86 4.18 -7.58
C SER A 383 34.34 4.11 -7.38
N GLY A 384 33.87 4.77 -6.33
CA GLY A 384 32.45 4.93 -6.02
C GLY A 384 31.77 5.94 -6.95
N VAL A 385 30.64 5.54 -7.52
CA VAL A 385 29.59 6.47 -7.93
C VAL A 385 29.13 7.20 -6.66
N ASP A 386 29.19 8.52 -6.67
CA ASP A 386 28.92 9.38 -5.52
C ASP A 386 27.53 9.10 -4.93
N VAL A 387 27.47 8.69 -3.66
CA VAL A 387 26.25 8.21 -2.96
C VAL A 387 25.30 9.37 -2.60
N GLN A 388 25.67 10.61 -2.93
CA GLN A 388 24.95 11.84 -2.57
C GLN A 388 24.19 12.51 -3.74
N ASP A 389 24.10 11.91 -4.94
CA ASP A 389 23.35 12.52 -6.05
C ASP A 389 21.82 12.39 -5.86
N PRO A 390 21.06 13.50 -5.68
CA PRO A 390 19.60 13.49 -5.56
C PRO A 390 18.89 12.94 -6.81
N ALA A 391 19.56 12.88 -7.96
CA ALA A 391 19.01 12.31 -9.19
C ALA A 391 18.99 10.76 -9.20
N SER A 392 19.60 10.11 -8.21
CA SER A 392 19.63 8.64 -8.08
C SER A 392 18.50 8.03 -7.24
N ARG A 393 17.57 8.86 -6.74
CA ARG A 393 16.43 8.43 -5.90
C ARG A 393 15.11 9.03 -6.39
N ALA A 394 14.03 8.30 -6.20
CA ALA A 394 12.67 8.79 -6.43
C ALA A 394 11.80 8.57 -5.18
N PRO A 395 11.16 9.64 -4.66
CA PRO A 395 10.23 9.50 -3.55
C PRO A 395 8.95 8.79 -4.01
N VAL A 396 8.40 7.94 -3.15
CA VAL A 396 7.05 7.39 -3.36
C VAL A 396 6.04 8.47 -2.94
N PRO A 397 5.14 8.89 -3.84
CA PRO A 397 4.15 9.91 -3.51
C PRO A 397 3.21 9.47 -2.38
N LYS A 398 3.00 10.34 -1.38
CA LYS A 398 2.04 10.12 -0.28
C LYS A 398 0.60 10.27 -0.79
N LEU A 399 0.03 9.19 -1.30
CA LEU A 399 -1.28 9.13 -1.97
C LEU A 399 -2.30 8.28 -1.21
N ALA A 400 -1.89 7.67 -0.11
CA ALA A 400 -2.74 6.92 0.80
C ALA A 400 -3.93 7.76 1.26
N ARG A 401 -5.12 7.15 1.30
CA ARG A 401 -6.37 7.85 1.59
C ARG A 401 -7.47 6.91 2.06
N LEU A 402 -8.56 7.50 2.53
CA LEU A 402 -9.81 6.82 2.82
C LEU A 402 -10.76 6.90 1.61
N LEU A 403 -11.44 5.78 1.33
CA LEU A 403 -12.53 5.68 0.35
C LEU A 403 -13.77 5.08 1.01
N LYS A 404 -14.95 5.47 0.55
CA LYS A 404 -16.21 4.84 0.97
C LYS A 404 -16.36 3.47 0.30
N ASP A 405 -16.67 2.43 1.07
CA ASP A 405 -17.02 1.12 0.55
C ASP A 405 -18.46 1.07 0.00
N GLY A 406 -18.92 -0.10 -0.44
CA GLY A 406 -20.28 -0.31 -0.95
C GLY A 406 -21.39 -0.04 0.09
N HIS A 407 -21.03 0.05 1.37
CA HIS A 407 -21.90 0.37 2.50
C HIS A 407 -21.73 1.80 3.01
N GLY A 408 -20.90 2.63 2.37
CA GLY A 408 -20.63 4.01 2.75
C GLY A 408 -19.60 4.18 3.87
N LYS A 409 -18.95 3.11 4.35
CA LYS A 409 -17.92 3.16 5.41
C LYS A 409 -16.56 3.53 4.84
N PHE A 410 -15.77 4.28 5.60
CA PHE A 410 -14.43 4.67 5.18
C PHE A 410 -13.43 3.53 5.35
N ILE A 411 -12.65 3.28 4.30
CA ILE A 411 -11.69 2.19 4.18
C ILE A 411 -10.36 2.72 3.68
N PHE A 412 -9.28 2.23 4.29
CA PHE A 412 -7.90 2.59 3.93
C PHE A 412 -7.44 1.94 2.63
N VAL A 413 -6.79 2.77 1.81
CA VAL A 413 -6.11 2.44 0.57
C VAL A 413 -4.74 3.12 0.57
N GLY A 414 -3.66 2.35 0.39
CA GLY A 414 -2.28 2.84 0.52
C GLY A 414 -1.61 3.26 -0.79
N ASP A 415 -0.33 3.65 -0.69
CA ASP A 415 0.43 4.34 -1.74
C ASP A 415 0.68 3.49 -3.01
N SER A 416 0.79 2.16 -2.90
CA SER A 416 0.97 1.28 -4.07
C SER A 416 -0.30 1.03 -4.87
N SER A 417 -1.46 1.31 -4.28
CA SER A 417 -2.76 0.96 -4.87
C SER A 417 -3.03 1.71 -6.18
N ASN A 418 -3.79 1.06 -7.06
CA ASN A 418 -4.20 1.66 -8.32
C ASN A 418 -5.11 2.88 -8.09
N LEU A 419 -5.95 2.86 -7.05
CA LEU A 419 -6.87 3.96 -6.74
C LEU A 419 -6.15 5.19 -6.15
N ALA A 420 -5.07 4.99 -5.39
CA ALA A 420 -4.20 6.10 -4.95
C ALA A 420 -3.51 6.74 -6.16
N PHE A 421 -3.04 5.95 -7.11
CA PHE A 421 -2.45 6.46 -8.35
C PHE A 421 -3.45 7.27 -9.19
N VAL A 422 -4.70 6.80 -9.33
CA VAL A 422 -5.78 7.56 -10.00
C VAL A 422 -5.99 8.94 -9.35
N GLN A 423 -5.88 9.04 -8.01
CA GLN A 423 -6.00 10.34 -7.35
C GLN A 423 -4.86 11.29 -7.73
N ASN A 424 -3.64 10.78 -7.89
CA ASN A 424 -2.53 11.59 -8.40
C ASN A 424 -2.80 12.09 -9.82
N ILE A 425 -3.29 11.21 -10.69
CA ILE A 425 -3.68 11.55 -12.06
C ILE A 425 -4.76 12.64 -12.05
N ARG A 426 -5.79 12.52 -11.20
CA ARG A 426 -6.84 13.55 -11.06
C ARG A 426 -6.27 14.92 -10.69
N ARG A 427 -5.35 14.98 -9.71
CA ARG A 427 -4.68 16.24 -9.30
C ARG A 427 -3.90 16.84 -10.46
N LEU A 428 -3.14 16.01 -11.19
CA LEU A 428 -2.39 16.45 -12.35
C LEU A 428 -3.30 16.99 -13.45
N VAL A 429 -4.35 16.24 -13.80
CA VAL A 429 -5.33 16.61 -14.83
C VAL A 429 -6.01 17.93 -14.49
N LYS A 430 -6.48 18.09 -13.24
CA LYS A 430 -7.09 19.35 -12.76
C LYS A 430 -6.15 20.54 -12.95
N ALA A 431 -4.87 20.33 -12.66
CA ALA A 431 -3.89 21.40 -12.71
C ALA A 431 -3.40 21.73 -14.14
N GLU A 432 -3.56 20.83 -15.11
CA GLU A 432 -3.11 21.03 -16.51
C GLU A 432 -4.20 21.41 -17.50
N ILE A 433 -5.37 20.78 -17.41
CA ILE A 433 -6.48 21.04 -18.34
C ILE A 433 -7.69 21.68 -17.65
N GLY A 434 -7.72 21.70 -16.31
CA GLY A 434 -8.86 22.15 -15.52
C GLY A 434 -9.83 21.01 -15.25
N GLU A 435 -11.09 21.38 -15.05
CA GLU A 435 -12.17 20.42 -14.77
C GLU A 435 -12.45 19.51 -15.98
N SER A 436 -12.61 18.21 -15.72
CA SER A 436 -12.91 17.17 -16.72
C SER A 436 -13.81 16.08 -16.14
N GLY A 437 -14.26 15.14 -16.98
CA GLY A 437 -15.01 13.95 -16.53
C GLY A 437 -14.25 13.14 -15.46
N LEU A 438 -12.91 13.16 -15.49
CA LEU A 438 -12.07 12.45 -14.52
C LEU A 438 -12.03 13.16 -13.15
N THR A 439 -11.99 14.50 -13.13
CA THR A 439 -11.91 15.30 -11.89
C THR A 439 -13.27 15.44 -11.22
N ARG A 440 -14.35 15.54 -12.01
CA ARG A 440 -15.74 15.69 -11.55
C ARG A 440 -16.47 14.38 -11.28
N ASP A 441 -15.81 13.25 -11.50
CA ASP A 441 -16.36 11.93 -11.28
C ASP A 441 -17.03 11.82 -9.90
N PRO A 442 -18.37 11.61 -9.83
CA PRO A 442 -19.11 11.62 -8.57
C PRO A 442 -18.71 10.44 -7.67
N LEU A 443 -18.20 9.36 -8.27
CA LEU A 443 -17.76 8.16 -7.57
C LEU A 443 -16.25 8.18 -7.25
N ARG A 444 -15.59 9.34 -7.33
CA ARG A 444 -14.13 9.49 -7.03
C ARG A 444 -13.75 9.23 -5.58
N HIS A 445 -14.73 9.24 -4.67
CA HIS A 445 -14.55 8.94 -3.24
C HIS A 445 -15.08 7.56 -2.85
N ALA A 446 -15.56 6.77 -3.81
CA ALA A 446 -16.09 5.44 -3.58
C ALA A 446 -15.17 4.36 -4.16
N MET A 447 -15.01 3.27 -3.42
CA MET A 447 -14.42 2.03 -3.92
C MET A 447 -15.52 1.18 -4.56
N VAL A 448 -15.21 0.57 -5.70
CA VAL A 448 -16.14 -0.39 -6.32
C VAL A 448 -16.20 -1.64 -5.46
N GLU A 449 -17.29 -1.79 -4.73
CA GLU A 449 -17.65 -3.03 -4.05
C GLU A 449 -19.10 -3.40 -4.34
N VAL A 450 -19.34 -4.70 -4.57
CA VAL A 450 -20.67 -5.25 -4.78
C VAL A 450 -21.21 -5.72 -3.43
N ASN A 451 -22.27 -5.08 -2.94
CA ASN A 451 -22.92 -5.48 -1.68
C ASN A 451 -23.40 -6.94 -1.75
N ALA A 452 -23.40 -7.62 -0.60
CA ALA A 452 -23.94 -8.97 -0.48
C ALA A 452 -25.45 -8.98 -0.78
N SER A 453 -25.91 -10.00 -1.50
CA SER A 453 -27.34 -10.26 -1.67
C SER A 453 -28.00 -10.57 -0.32
N ILE A 454 -29.32 -10.46 -0.26
CA ILE A 454 -30.12 -10.75 0.95
C ILE A 454 -29.74 -12.13 1.51
N PRO A 455 -29.53 -12.27 2.83
CA PRO A 455 -29.22 -13.56 3.45
C PRO A 455 -30.26 -14.61 3.09
N LEU A 456 -29.82 -15.78 2.63
CA LEU A 456 -30.72 -16.90 2.41
C LEU A 456 -31.38 -17.32 3.74
N PRO A 457 -32.66 -17.75 3.72
CA PRO A 457 -33.30 -18.31 4.90
C PRO A 457 -32.51 -19.50 5.45
N LYS A 458 -32.24 -19.50 6.76
CA LYS A 458 -31.55 -20.61 7.45
C LYS A 458 -32.28 -21.94 7.18
N GLY A 459 -31.55 -22.96 6.73
CA GLY A 459 -32.08 -24.32 6.55
C GLY A 459 -32.61 -24.65 5.14
N ARG A 460 -32.46 -23.78 4.14
CA ARG A 460 -32.80 -24.13 2.75
C ARG A 460 -31.80 -25.16 2.21
N LYS A 461 -32.28 -26.36 1.87
CA LYS A 461 -31.46 -27.36 1.16
C LYS A 461 -31.08 -26.82 -0.22
N VAL A 462 -29.78 -26.76 -0.50
CA VAL A 462 -29.25 -26.39 -1.81
C VAL A 462 -29.27 -27.63 -2.70
N LYS A 463 -29.88 -27.50 -3.88
CA LYS A 463 -29.94 -28.59 -4.86
C LYS A 463 -28.54 -28.84 -5.43
N ARG A 464 -28.11 -30.11 -5.48
CA ARG A 464 -26.83 -30.47 -6.12
C ARG A 464 -26.98 -30.39 -7.65
N PRO A 465 -25.96 -29.89 -8.39
CA PRO A 465 -25.99 -29.90 -9.86
C PRO A 465 -25.87 -31.34 -10.38
N SER A 466 -26.21 -31.54 -11.66
CA SER A 466 -25.95 -32.85 -12.30
C SER A 466 -24.45 -33.14 -12.37
N ALA A 467 -24.03 -34.41 -12.41
CA ALA A 467 -22.60 -34.74 -12.55
C ALA A 467 -21.93 -34.14 -13.80
N SER A 468 -22.69 -33.97 -14.90
CA SER A 468 -22.20 -33.30 -16.11
C SER A 468 -21.98 -31.79 -15.90
N GLU A 469 -22.95 -31.15 -15.26
CA GLU A 469 -22.90 -29.73 -14.91
C GLU A 469 -21.79 -29.45 -13.89
N ALA A 470 -21.66 -30.29 -12.86
CA ALA A 470 -20.58 -30.22 -11.87
C ALA A 470 -19.19 -30.26 -12.55
N ARG A 471 -18.97 -31.21 -13.48
CA ARG A 471 -17.73 -31.26 -14.28
C ARG A 471 -17.49 -29.98 -15.08
N ASN A 472 -18.53 -29.44 -15.70
CA ASN A 472 -18.43 -28.20 -16.47
C ASN A 472 -18.07 -27.01 -15.56
N LEU A 473 -18.66 -26.91 -14.37
CA LEU A 473 -18.37 -25.85 -13.40
C LEU A 473 -16.95 -25.96 -12.83
N VAL A 474 -16.49 -27.17 -12.49
CA VAL A 474 -15.09 -27.40 -12.05
C VAL A 474 -14.09 -26.96 -13.14
N ARG A 475 -14.37 -27.22 -14.42
CA ARG A 475 -13.53 -26.73 -15.52
C ARG A 475 -13.43 -25.21 -15.56
N HIS A 476 -14.53 -24.48 -15.33
CA HIS A 476 -14.50 -23.02 -15.28
C HIS A 476 -13.74 -22.49 -14.05
N TYR A 477 -13.83 -23.18 -12.91
CA TYR A 477 -12.97 -22.90 -11.75
C TYR A 477 -11.49 -23.04 -12.13
N LEU A 478 -11.10 -24.16 -12.75
CA LEU A 478 -9.71 -24.42 -13.16
C LEU A 478 -9.19 -23.39 -14.17
N LEU A 479 -10.04 -22.93 -15.10
CA LEU A 479 -9.68 -21.85 -16.03
C LEU A 479 -9.40 -20.53 -15.29
N ALA A 480 -10.25 -20.16 -14.33
CA ALA A 480 -10.09 -18.91 -13.58
C ALA A 480 -8.92 -18.95 -12.60
N SER A 481 -8.67 -20.09 -11.96
CA SER A 481 -7.58 -20.26 -10.99
C SER A 481 -6.21 -20.48 -11.64
N SER A 482 -6.17 -20.85 -12.92
CA SER A 482 -4.96 -21.27 -13.63
C SER A 482 -3.80 -20.30 -13.46
N GLY A 483 -2.64 -20.84 -13.08
CA GLY A 483 -1.41 -20.09 -12.86
C GLY A 483 -1.46 -19.11 -11.68
N PHE A 484 -2.58 -18.93 -11.00
CA PHE A 484 -2.73 -17.96 -9.91
C PHE A 484 -2.95 -18.62 -8.54
N ILE A 485 -3.94 -19.51 -8.39
CA ILE A 485 -4.08 -20.40 -7.22
C ILE A 485 -4.14 -21.86 -7.65
N ASP A 486 -3.48 -22.70 -6.88
CA ASP A 486 -3.30 -24.13 -7.10
C ASP A 486 -3.50 -24.85 -5.77
N LEU A 487 -4.77 -25.10 -5.42
CA LEU A 487 -5.15 -25.66 -4.11
C LEU A 487 -5.31 -27.18 -4.12
N PHE A 488 -5.51 -27.78 -5.29
CA PHE A 488 -5.92 -29.18 -5.45
C PHE A 488 -5.26 -29.79 -6.69
N GLU A 489 -5.04 -31.10 -6.64
CA GLU A 489 -4.71 -31.86 -7.85
C GLU A 489 -5.93 -31.89 -8.78
N GLN A 490 -5.73 -31.52 -10.06
CA GLN A 490 -6.83 -31.24 -10.99
C GLN A 490 -7.71 -32.47 -11.28
N GLY A 491 -7.11 -33.65 -11.40
CA GLY A 491 -7.85 -34.90 -11.62
C GLY A 491 -8.69 -35.30 -10.40
N GLU A 492 -8.10 -35.18 -9.20
CA GLU A 492 -8.74 -35.56 -7.94
C GLU A 492 -9.95 -34.67 -7.63
N ILE A 493 -9.83 -33.34 -7.81
CA ILE A 493 -10.95 -32.42 -7.54
C ILE A 493 -12.10 -32.62 -8.54
N LEU A 494 -11.78 -32.84 -9.82
CA LEU A 494 -12.79 -33.10 -10.85
C LEU A 494 -13.57 -34.37 -10.56
N GLU A 495 -12.88 -35.46 -10.21
CA GLU A 495 -13.51 -36.72 -9.89
C GLU A 495 -14.33 -36.63 -8.59
N SER A 496 -13.78 -36.04 -7.54
CA SER A 496 -14.41 -35.94 -6.23
C SER A 496 -15.72 -35.13 -6.27
N VAL A 497 -15.71 -33.97 -6.93
CA VAL A 497 -16.93 -33.15 -7.09
C VAL A 497 -17.95 -33.86 -7.97
N SER A 498 -17.52 -34.55 -9.02
CA SER A 498 -18.42 -35.32 -9.91
C SER A 498 -19.11 -36.48 -9.19
N ARG A 499 -18.34 -37.21 -8.37
CA ARG A 499 -18.83 -38.34 -7.58
C ARG A 499 -19.82 -37.85 -6.53
N TRP A 500 -19.47 -36.79 -5.79
CA TRP A 500 -20.35 -36.16 -4.81
C TRP A 500 -21.65 -35.65 -5.44
N ALA A 501 -21.59 -35.02 -6.62
CA ALA A 501 -22.77 -34.55 -7.35
C ALA A 501 -23.69 -35.69 -7.82
N ALA A 502 -23.16 -36.91 -7.98
CA ALA A 502 -23.93 -38.10 -8.36
C ALA A 502 -24.59 -38.82 -7.17
N LEU A 503 -24.23 -38.47 -5.92
CA LEU A 503 -24.81 -39.09 -4.73
C LEU A 503 -26.29 -38.69 -4.55
N PRO A 504 -27.15 -39.59 -4.03
CA PRO A 504 -28.55 -39.27 -3.75
C PRO A 504 -28.69 -38.06 -2.81
N GLU A 505 -29.65 -37.15 -3.07
CA GLU A 505 -29.90 -35.95 -2.24
C GLU A 505 -30.30 -36.26 -0.78
N LYS A 506 -30.57 -37.53 -0.46
CA LYS A 506 -30.89 -37.99 0.90
C LYS A 506 -29.66 -38.17 1.79
N GLU A 507 -28.46 -38.26 1.22
CA GLU A 507 -27.22 -38.37 2.00
C GLU A 507 -26.78 -37.00 2.53
N GLU A 508 -26.45 -36.95 3.82
CA GLU A 508 -25.94 -35.73 4.46
C GLU A 508 -24.60 -35.31 3.84
N ASP A 509 -24.42 -34.00 3.68
CA ASP A 509 -23.16 -33.44 3.20
C ASP A 509 -22.08 -33.62 4.28
N GLY A 510 -20.98 -34.28 3.92
CA GLY A 510 -19.76 -34.32 4.74
C GLY A 510 -19.05 -32.96 4.79
N ILE A 511 -17.99 -32.87 5.60
CA ILE A 511 -17.21 -31.62 5.78
C ILE A 511 -16.56 -31.19 4.46
N GLU A 512 -16.14 -32.14 3.62
CA GLU A 512 -15.53 -31.93 2.31
C GLU A 512 -16.46 -31.20 1.32
N ALA A 513 -17.78 -31.27 1.55
CA ALA A 513 -18.74 -30.57 0.71
C ALA A 513 -18.57 -29.05 0.75
N SER A 514 -17.93 -28.49 1.79
CA SER A 514 -17.59 -27.06 1.83
C SER A 514 -16.74 -26.66 0.63
N ILE A 515 -15.68 -27.42 0.33
CA ILE A 515 -14.79 -27.21 -0.80
C ILE A 515 -15.57 -27.35 -2.11
N TYR A 516 -16.41 -28.38 -2.23
CA TYR A 516 -17.15 -28.65 -3.46
C TYR A 516 -18.12 -27.51 -3.77
N TYR A 517 -18.90 -27.03 -2.80
CA TYR A 517 -19.78 -25.88 -3.00
C TYR A 517 -18.98 -24.61 -3.35
N LEU A 518 -17.82 -24.38 -2.73
CA LEU A 518 -17.00 -23.20 -3.03
C LEU A 518 -16.37 -23.25 -4.44
N VAL A 519 -15.89 -24.42 -4.88
CA VAL A 519 -15.40 -24.64 -6.26
C VAL A 519 -16.53 -24.42 -7.26
N LEU A 520 -17.73 -24.97 -6.99
CA LEU A 520 -18.90 -24.75 -7.83
C LEU A 520 -19.36 -23.29 -7.84
N ALA A 521 -19.26 -22.57 -6.72
CA ALA A 521 -19.58 -21.15 -6.64
C ALA A 521 -18.70 -20.32 -7.58
N ILE A 522 -17.39 -20.53 -7.54
CA ILE A 522 -16.42 -19.86 -8.41
C ILE A 522 -16.68 -20.24 -9.88
N GLY A 523 -16.81 -21.54 -10.16
CA GLY A 523 -17.08 -22.03 -11.51
C GLY A 523 -18.36 -21.44 -12.11
N THR A 524 -19.41 -21.33 -11.30
CA THR A 524 -20.70 -20.73 -11.70
C THR A 524 -20.55 -19.24 -11.98
N GLN A 525 -19.85 -18.52 -11.10
CA GLN A 525 -19.63 -17.07 -11.25
C GLN A 525 -18.83 -16.72 -12.50
N VAL A 526 -17.83 -17.55 -12.82
CA VAL A 526 -16.96 -17.38 -14.00
C VAL A 526 -17.68 -17.76 -15.29
N LYS A 527 -18.46 -18.85 -15.26
CA LYS A 527 -19.23 -19.32 -16.42
C LYS A 527 -20.37 -18.39 -16.81
N LEU A 528 -21.19 -18.02 -15.83
CA LEU A 528 -22.46 -17.33 -16.10
C LEU A 528 -22.32 -15.81 -16.15
N GLY A 529 -21.20 -15.23 -15.68
CA GLY A 529 -20.99 -13.79 -15.72
C GLY A 529 -22.16 -12.99 -15.14
N SER A 530 -22.65 -11.98 -15.87
CA SER A 530 -23.89 -11.26 -15.54
C SER A 530 -25.18 -11.95 -16.00
N GLU A 531 -25.06 -12.93 -16.90
CA GLU A 531 -26.17 -13.72 -17.49
C GLU A 531 -26.72 -14.79 -16.54
N GLY A 532 -26.04 -15.08 -15.43
CA GLY A 532 -26.51 -15.97 -14.36
C GLY A 532 -27.72 -15.46 -13.55
N ARG A 533 -28.36 -14.38 -14.00
CA ARG A 533 -29.74 -14.03 -13.65
C ARG A 533 -30.68 -14.72 -14.64
N GLU A 534 -30.74 -16.05 -14.63
CA GLU A 534 -31.60 -16.77 -15.58
C GLU A 534 -33.07 -16.36 -15.41
N VAL A 535 -33.63 -15.89 -16.52
CA VAL A 535 -35.03 -15.70 -16.84
C VAL A 535 -35.72 -17.07 -16.82
N ASN A 536 -36.76 -17.25 -16.02
CA ASN A 536 -37.57 -18.46 -16.05
C ASN A 536 -38.28 -18.61 -17.42
N GLU A 537 -38.66 -19.83 -17.80
CA GLU A 537 -39.41 -20.19 -19.04
C GLU A 537 -40.73 -19.42 -19.27
N GLN A 538 -41.13 -18.54 -18.34
CA GLN A 538 -42.27 -17.62 -18.44
C GLN A 538 -41.90 -16.19 -18.85
N GLY A 539 -40.64 -15.89 -19.19
CA GLY A 539 -40.24 -14.59 -19.75
C GLY A 539 -40.24 -13.43 -18.76
N VAL A 540 -40.02 -13.69 -17.47
CA VAL A 540 -39.88 -12.64 -16.44
C VAL A 540 -38.41 -12.52 -16.02
N SER A 541 -37.81 -11.37 -16.29
CA SER A 541 -36.43 -11.03 -15.91
C SER A 541 -36.27 -10.98 -14.38
N PRO A 542 -35.34 -11.73 -13.75
CA PRO A 542 -34.99 -11.57 -12.35
C PRO A 542 -34.02 -10.38 -12.21
N GLY A 543 -34.54 -9.20 -12.50
CA GLY A 543 -33.92 -7.91 -12.15
C GLY A 543 -34.71 -7.15 -11.10
N VAL A 544 -35.88 -7.65 -10.70
CA VAL A 544 -36.87 -6.88 -9.93
C VAL A 544 -36.92 -7.25 -8.45
N ASP A 545 -36.51 -8.46 -8.02
CA ASP A 545 -36.85 -8.98 -6.67
C ASP A 545 -35.68 -9.35 -5.72
N GLY A 546 -34.44 -8.92 -5.98
CA GLY A 546 -33.35 -9.07 -4.98
C GLY A 546 -32.93 -10.51 -4.61
N ALA A 547 -33.34 -11.53 -5.38
CA ALA A 547 -32.99 -12.92 -5.16
C ALA A 547 -31.47 -13.21 -5.41
N PRO A 548 -30.82 -14.06 -4.59
CA PRO A 548 -29.40 -14.40 -4.76
C PRO A 548 -29.16 -15.28 -5.99
N SER A 549 -28.04 -15.03 -6.70
CA SER A 549 -27.63 -15.87 -7.84
C SER A 549 -27.20 -17.27 -7.39
N VAL A 550 -27.21 -18.25 -8.30
CA VAL A 550 -26.78 -19.63 -8.01
C VAL A 550 -25.37 -19.68 -7.42
N ALA A 551 -24.46 -18.83 -7.90
CA ALA A 551 -23.11 -18.70 -7.36
C ALA A 551 -23.09 -18.24 -5.89
N GLU A 552 -23.95 -17.27 -5.52
CA GLU A 552 -24.11 -16.81 -4.13
C GLU A 552 -24.75 -17.88 -3.25
N VAL A 553 -25.68 -18.67 -3.79
CA VAL A 553 -26.28 -19.81 -3.08
C VAL A 553 -25.22 -20.85 -2.71
N TYR A 554 -24.38 -21.24 -3.66
CA TYR A 554 -23.27 -22.16 -3.40
C TYR A 554 -22.23 -21.58 -2.43
N LEU A 555 -21.86 -20.30 -2.58
CA LEU A 555 -20.96 -19.62 -1.65
C LEU A 555 -21.50 -19.65 -0.22
N GLN A 556 -22.77 -19.30 -0.05
CA GLN A 556 -23.41 -19.24 1.27
C GLN A 556 -23.44 -20.61 1.94
N ARG A 557 -23.79 -21.66 1.19
CA ARG A 557 -23.76 -23.04 1.69
C ARG A 557 -22.34 -23.49 2.07
N GLY A 558 -21.34 -23.17 1.25
CA GLY A 558 -19.95 -23.44 1.56
C GLY A 558 -19.51 -22.77 2.87
N ARG A 559 -19.89 -21.50 3.09
CA ARG A 559 -19.60 -20.75 4.32
C ARG A 559 -20.27 -21.33 5.55
N GLU A 560 -21.51 -21.79 5.44
CA GLU A 560 -22.22 -22.44 6.54
C GLU A 560 -21.50 -23.71 7.00
N LEU A 561 -21.04 -24.54 6.05
CA LEU A 561 -20.27 -25.74 6.37
C LEU A 561 -18.91 -25.40 6.99
N VAL A 562 -18.22 -24.37 6.48
CA VAL A 562 -16.95 -23.88 7.06
C VAL A 562 -17.16 -23.43 8.50
N ALA A 563 -18.19 -22.61 8.74
CA ALA A 563 -18.50 -22.09 10.07
C ALA A 563 -18.94 -23.21 11.02
N ALA A 564 -19.61 -24.25 10.55
CA ALA A 564 -20.01 -25.39 11.38
C ALA A 564 -18.83 -26.31 11.72
N SER A 565 -17.81 -26.40 10.87
CA SER A 565 -16.79 -27.46 10.94
C SER A 565 -15.40 -26.99 11.41
N PHE A 566 -15.07 -25.70 11.27
CA PHE A 566 -13.69 -25.21 11.40
C PHE A 566 -13.52 -24.01 12.35
N MET A 567 -14.34 -23.91 13.41
CA MET A 567 -14.24 -22.80 14.37
C MET A 567 -13.10 -22.94 15.38
N ASP A 568 -12.77 -24.17 15.80
CA ASP A 568 -11.86 -24.39 16.93
C ASP A 568 -10.50 -25.00 16.52
N ASP A 569 -10.47 -25.84 15.47
CA ASP A 569 -9.26 -26.56 15.05
C ASP A 569 -8.86 -26.23 13.59
N PRO A 570 -7.72 -25.57 13.35
CA PRO A 570 -7.27 -25.29 11.98
C PRO A 570 -6.81 -26.58 11.29
N SER A 571 -7.18 -26.73 10.02
CA SER A 571 -6.75 -27.83 9.14
C SER A 571 -6.36 -27.32 7.76
N VAL A 572 -5.67 -28.14 6.95
CA VAL A 572 -5.38 -27.79 5.54
C VAL A 572 -6.67 -27.50 4.77
N MET A 573 -7.74 -28.25 5.03
CA MET A 573 -9.07 -28.00 4.45
C MET A 573 -9.68 -26.66 4.90
N THR A 574 -9.44 -26.25 6.14
CA THR A 574 -9.86 -24.93 6.64
C THR A 574 -9.20 -23.84 5.79
N ILE A 575 -7.89 -23.97 5.57
CA ILE A 575 -7.11 -23.01 4.79
C ILE A 575 -7.58 -23.00 3.32
N GLN A 576 -7.73 -24.16 2.70
CA GLN A 576 -8.26 -24.30 1.33
C GLN A 576 -9.65 -23.65 1.20
N SER A 577 -10.53 -23.85 2.18
CA SER A 577 -11.89 -23.28 2.18
C SER A 577 -11.86 -21.75 2.26
N TYR A 578 -11.10 -21.17 3.20
CA TYR A 578 -10.96 -19.71 3.29
C TYR A 578 -10.23 -19.10 2.09
N ALA A 579 -9.27 -19.81 1.49
CA ALA A 579 -8.62 -19.39 0.24
C ALA A 579 -9.61 -19.34 -0.93
N LEU A 580 -10.48 -20.35 -1.08
CA LEU A 580 -11.55 -20.34 -2.09
C LEU A 580 -12.58 -19.22 -1.85
N ILE A 581 -12.98 -19.00 -0.59
CA ILE A 581 -13.88 -17.89 -0.26
C ILE A 581 -13.23 -16.55 -0.62
N THR A 582 -11.94 -16.39 -0.30
CA THR A 582 -11.17 -15.18 -0.64
C THR A 582 -11.13 -14.97 -2.15
N PHE A 583 -10.82 -16.01 -2.92
CA PHE A 583 -10.78 -15.97 -4.38
C PHE A 583 -12.15 -15.59 -4.98
N PHE A 584 -13.24 -16.19 -4.50
CA PHE A 584 -14.60 -15.82 -4.90
C PHE A 584 -14.92 -14.35 -4.61
N MET A 585 -14.51 -13.85 -3.43
CA MET A 585 -14.75 -12.47 -3.04
C MET A 585 -13.98 -11.49 -3.91
N LEU A 586 -12.78 -11.84 -4.36
CA LEU A 586 -12.02 -11.05 -5.33
C LEU A 586 -12.70 -10.99 -6.69
N THR A 587 -13.14 -12.13 -7.23
CA THR A 587 -13.89 -12.22 -8.49
C THR A 587 -15.30 -11.60 -8.39
N ALA A 588 -15.82 -11.42 -7.16
CA ALA A 588 -17.06 -10.68 -6.88
C ALA A 588 -16.86 -9.17 -6.66
N CYS A 589 -15.62 -8.66 -6.72
CA CYS A 589 -15.25 -7.29 -6.37
C CYS A 589 -15.55 -6.91 -4.91
N ARG A 590 -15.51 -7.86 -3.96
CA ARG A 590 -15.68 -7.66 -2.51
C ARG A 590 -14.33 -7.69 -1.79
N ARG A 591 -13.46 -6.73 -2.13
CA ARG A 591 -12.03 -6.76 -1.79
C ARG A 591 -11.77 -6.67 -0.29
N ASN A 592 -12.56 -5.88 0.44
CA ASN A 592 -12.43 -5.79 1.90
C ASN A 592 -12.75 -7.10 2.59
N GLY A 593 -13.87 -7.74 2.21
CA GLY A 593 -14.24 -9.04 2.74
C GLY A 593 -13.21 -10.12 2.38
N ALA A 594 -12.66 -10.09 1.16
CA ALA A 594 -11.56 -10.96 0.76
C ALA A 594 -10.33 -10.78 1.65
N PHE A 595 -9.89 -9.55 1.87
CA PHE A 595 -8.73 -9.24 2.71
C PHE A 595 -8.88 -9.75 4.15
N MET A 596 -10.06 -9.58 4.77
CA MET A 596 -10.31 -10.09 6.13
C MET A 596 -10.28 -11.62 6.20
N LEU A 597 -10.92 -12.30 5.24
CA LEU A 597 -11.03 -13.76 5.24
C LEU A 597 -9.70 -14.44 4.89
N LEU A 598 -8.87 -13.80 4.08
CA LEU A 598 -7.49 -14.25 3.86
C LEU A 598 -6.70 -14.24 5.18
N GLY A 599 -6.88 -13.22 6.02
CA GLY A 599 -6.20 -13.14 7.32
C GLY A 599 -6.43 -14.38 8.19
N ILE A 600 -7.63 -14.96 8.16
CA ILE A 600 -7.95 -16.21 8.87
C ILE A 600 -7.16 -17.38 8.27
N ALA A 601 -7.15 -17.50 6.94
CA ALA A 601 -6.41 -18.55 6.24
C ALA A 601 -4.90 -18.49 6.51
N VAL A 602 -4.33 -17.29 6.50
CA VAL A 602 -2.91 -17.05 6.77
C VAL A 602 -2.56 -17.39 8.21
N ARG A 603 -3.38 -16.98 9.20
CA ARG A 603 -3.16 -17.36 10.61
C ARG A 603 -3.24 -18.87 10.82
N ALA A 604 -4.20 -19.55 10.18
CA ALA A 604 -4.29 -21.00 10.21
C ALA A 604 -3.06 -21.68 9.55
N ALA A 605 -2.56 -21.14 8.44
CA ALA A 605 -1.36 -21.64 7.78
C ALA A 605 -0.09 -21.49 8.64
N TYR A 606 0.04 -20.38 9.36
CA TYR A 606 1.12 -20.20 10.35
C TYR A 606 0.99 -21.21 11.49
N ALA A 607 -0.22 -21.39 12.05
CA ALA A 607 -0.46 -22.33 13.14
C ALA A 607 -0.11 -23.79 12.76
N LEU A 608 -0.33 -24.18 11.50
CA LEU A 608 0.00 -25.52 10.99
C LEU A 608 1.43 -25.65 10.42
N GLY A 609 2.21 -24.56 10.42
CA GLY A 609 3.59 -24.56 9.93
C GLY A 609 3.74 -24.64 8.41
N LEU A 610 2.70 -24.33 7.61
CA LEU A 610 2.74 -24.43 6.14
C LEU A 610 3.79 -23.51 5.49
N HIS A 611 4.14 -22.42 6.17
CA HIS A 611 5.16 -21.47 5.75
C HIS A 611 6.58 -22.06 5.76
N ARG A 612 6.81 -23.16 6.49
CA ARG A 612 8.14 -23.74 6.64
C ARG A 612 8.28 -25.04 5.84
N GLY A 613 9.19 -25.03 4.86
CA GLY A 613 9.46 -26.20 4.02
C GLY A 613 10.05 -27.39 4.78
N ASP A 614 10.81 -27.17 5.85
CA ASP A 614 11.34 -28.24 6.72
C ASP A 614 10.23 -28.96 7.48
N ILE A 615 9.21 -28.24 7.97
CA ILE A 615 8.02 -28.83 8.58
C ILE A 615 7.25 -29.67 7.55
N SER A 616 7.03 -29.13 6.36
CA SER A 616 6.32 -29.86 5.28
C SER A 616 7.03 -31.16 4.89
N ARG A 617 8.38 -31.23 5.00
CA ARG A 617 9.15 -32.46 4.74
C ARG A 617 8.91 -33.58 5.76
N LEU A 618 8.40 -33.28 6.94
CA LEU A 618 8.09 -34.29 7.97
C LEU A 618 6.87 -35.14 7.58
N PHE A 619 6.07 -34.71 6.61
CA PHE A 619 4.86 -35.38 6.15
C PHE A 619 5.12 -36.25 4.92
N GLU A 620 4.20 -37.19 4.66
CA GLU A 620 4.21 -37.99 3.44
C GLU A 620 4.15 -37.12 2.18
N GLN A 621 4.61 -37.66 1.04
CA GLN A 621 4.73 -36.90 -0.19
C GLN A 621 3.42 -36.21 -0.61
N LYS A 622 2.28 -36.92 -0.54
CA LYS A 622 0.98 -36.36 -0.92
C LYS A 622 0.56 -35.17 -0.05
N GLU A 623 0.70 -35.30 1.27
CA GLU A 623 0.39 -34.22 2.20
C GLU A 623 1.39 -33.05 2.06
N ARG A 624 2.68 -33.34 1.91
CA ARG A 624 3.73 -32.34 1.67
C ARG A 624 3.41 -31.49 0.44
N GLU A 625 3.13 -32.12 -0.70
CA GLU A 625 2.78 -31.40 -1.94
C GLU A 625 1.53 -30.55 -1.76
N THR A 626 0.53 -31.05 -1.03
CA THR A 626 -0.70 -30.29 -0.72
C THR A 626 -0.39 -29.05 0.14
N ARG A 627 0.42 -29.20 1.19
CA ARG A 627 0.85 -28.09 2.05
C ARG A 627 1.60 -27.01 1.27
N GLU A 628 2.51 -27.41 0.39
CA GLU A 628 3.30 -26.51 -0.45
C GLU A 628 2.42 -25.77 -1.48
N ARG A 629 1.49 -26.47 -2.13
CA ARG A 629 0.48 -25.90 -3.05
C ARG A 629 -0.41 -24.86 -2.37
N VAL A 630 -0.92 -25.18 -1.17
CA VAL A 630 -1.77 -24.29 -0.38
C VAL A 630 -1.00 -23.05 0.07
N TRP A 631 0.24 -23.20 0.55
CA TRP A 631 1.07 -22.07 0.93
C TRP A 631 1.35 -21.14 -0.26
N LYS A 632 1.79 -21.70 -1.40
CA LYS A 632 2.00 -20.95 -2.64
C LYS A 632 0.77 -20.11 -3.01
N SER A 633 -0.40 -20.73 -3.00
CA SER A 633 -1.68 -20.09 -3.34
C SER A 633 -2.06 -18.96 -2.38
N LEU A 634 -1.80 -19.14 -1.08
CA LEU A 634 -2.04 -18.08 -0.09
C LEU A 634 -1.12 -16.88 -0.29
N ARG A 635 0.16 -17.11 -0.56
CA ARG A 635 1.12 -16.02 -0.83
C ARG A 635 0.72 -15.21 -2.05
N MET A 636 0.26 -15.88 -3.11
CA MET A 636 -0.27 -15.23 -4.31
C MET A 636 -1.47 -14.33 -4.02
N LEU A 637 -2.45 -14.85 -3.28
CA LEU A 637 -3.63 -14.08 -2.88
C LEU A 637 -3.26 -12.85 -2.03
N ASP A 638 -2.37 -13.05 -1.07
CA ASP A 638 -1.93 -12.00 -0.14
C ASP A 638 -1.18 -10.87 -0.85
N LEU A 639 -0.15 -11.19 -1.61
CA LEU A 639 0.68 -10.19 -2.28
C LEU A 639 -0.10 -9.44 -3.36
N TYR A 640 -0.95 -10.14 -4.11
CA TYR A 640 -1.82 -9.50 -5.09
C TYR A 640 -2.77 -8.49 -4.42
N MET A 641 -3.42 -8.87 -3.31
CA MET A 641 -4.34 -7.96 -2.61
C MET A 641 -3.60 -6.80 -1.95
N SER A 642 -2.47 -7.09 -1.32
CA SER A 642 -1.62 -6.10 -0.66
C SER A 642 -1.12 -5.04 -1.63
N ALA A 643 -0.64 -5.45 -2.81
CA ALA A 643 -0.25 -4.54 -3.88
C ALA A 643 -1.45 -3.79 -4.50
N SER A 644 -2.61 -4.44 -4.67
CA SER A 644 -3.79 -3.79 -5.25
C SER A 644 -4.43 -2.75 -4.33
N LEU A 645 -4.42 -3.00 -3.01
CA LEU A 645 -5.04 -2.15 -1.98
C LEU A 645 -4.05 -1.21 -1.29
N GLY A 646 -2.74 -1.43 -1.45
CA GLY A 646 -1.70 -0.71 -0.72
C GLY A 646 -1.68 -1.03 0.77
N ARG A 647 -1.99 -2.28 1.12
CA ARG A 647 -1.97 -2.78 2.50
C ARG A 647 -0.73 -3.64 2.73
N PRO A 648 -0.23 -3.76 3.97
CA PRO A 648 0.90 -4.64 4.26
C PRO A 648 0.56 -6.12 3.98
N PRO A 649 1.48 -6.90 3.38
CA PRO A 649 1.31 -8.35 3.22
C PRO A 649 1.24 -9.08 4.56
N ALA A 650 0.30 -10.01 4.69
CA ALA A 650 0.14 -10.86 5.88
C ALA A 650 1.07 -12.08 5.89
N THR A 651 1.60 -12.46 4.74
CA THR A 651 2.54 -13.58 4.53
C THR A 651 3.99 -13.13 4.48
N SER A 652 4.29 -11.89 4.92
CA SER A 652 5.66 -11.38 4.93
C SER A 652 6.44 -11.93 6.11
N GLU A 653 7.61 -12.51 5.84
CA GLU A 653 8.51 -13.05 6.85
C GLU A 653 9.57 -12.00 7.21
N VAL A 654 9.46 -11.40 8.40
CA VAL A 654 10.58 -10.63 8.98
C VAL A 654 11.48 -11.51 9.86
N ASP A 655 11.00 -12.64 10.40
CA ASP A 655 11.81 -13.53 11.26
C ASP A 655 11.37 -15.02 11.17
N GLY A 656 11.44 -15.62 9.98
CA GLY A 656 10.77 -16.91 9.70
C GLY A 656 11.54 -17.95 8.89
N GLY A 657 12.87 -17.89 8.80
CA GLY A 657 13.68 -19.04 8.36
C GLY A 657 13.54 -19.48 6.90
N SER A 658 12.93 -18.69 6.01
CA SER A 658 12.91 -18.99 4.58
C SER A 658 13.56 -17.92 3.68
N VAL A 659 13.83 -16.74 4.26
CA VAL A 659 14.75 -15.74 3.71
C VAL A 659 15.60 -15.16 4.86
N SER A 660 16.82 -15.67 5.05
CA SER A 660 17.79 -14.99 5.90
C SER A 660 18.33 -13.78 5.14
N TRP A 661 17.74 -12.61 5.36
CA TRP A 661 18.34 -11.36 4.91
C TRP A 661 19.50 -11.04 5.84
N ASP A 662 20.73 -11.37 5.42
CA ASP A 662 21.90 -10.78 6.07
C ASP A 662 21.96 -9.30 5.67
N ALA A 663 21.56 -8.44 6.60
CA ALA A 663 21.57 -6.99 6.43
C ALA A 663 22.97 -6.43 6.09
N LYS A 664 24.06 -7.20 6.35
CA LYS A 664 25.43 -6.78 6.10
C LYS A 664 25.95 -7.09 4.69
N SER A 665 25.48 -8.14 4.02
CA SER A 665 26.01 -8.53 2.71
C SER A 665 25.18 -8.05 1.51
N ARG A 666 23.87 -7.80 1.67
CA ARG A 666 22.94 -7.45 0.55
C ARG A 666 23.01 -8.42 -0.64
N ASP A 667 23.59 -9.61 -0.46
CA ASP A 667 23.79 -10.59 -1.53
C ASP A 667 22.65 -11.60 -1.57
N TYR A 668 21.98 -11.64 -2.72
CA TYR A 668 20.82 -12.48 -3.01
C TYR A 668 21.18 -13.98 -3.18
N GLU A 669 22.46 -14.29 -3.42
CA GLU A 669 22.93 -15.65 -3.72
C GLU A 669 22.74 -16.66 -2.58
N THR A 670 22.41 -16.21 -1.36
CA THR A 670 22.23 -17.04 -0.17
C THR A 670 20.77 -17.32 0.21
N ILE A 671 19.77 -16.87 -0.58
CA ILE A 671 18.37 -17.21 -0.33
C ILE A 671 18.10 -18.68 -0.72
N GLN A 672 18.44 -19.60 0.18
CA GLN A 672 18.05 -21.00 0.07
C GLN A 672 16.67 -21.21 0.69
N MET A 673 15.62 -21.16 -0.13
CA MET A 673 14.37 -21.83 0.25
C MET A 673 14.58 -23.32 0.08
N ALA A 674 14.75 -24.02 1.19
CA ALA A 674 14.75 -25.47 1.15
C ALA A 674 13.42 -25.91 0.50
N GLY A 675 13.47 -26.52 -0.69
CA GLY A 675 12.39 -27.32 -1.31
C GLY A 675 11.25 -26.61 -2.05
N LEU A 676 11.13 -25.27 -1.98
CA LEU A 676 10.02 -24.50 -2.61
C LEU A 676 10.46 -23.71 -3.86
N ASN A 677 11.73 -23.81 -4.26
CA ASN A 677 12.38 -22.96 -5.27
C ASN A 677 12.06 -23.29 -6.74
N SER A 678 11.15 -24.21 -7.02
CA SER A 678 10.91 -24.68 -8.41
C SER A 678 9.75 -23.98 -9.12
N SER A 679 8.88 -23.22 -8.45
CA SER A 679 7.73 -22.55 -9.09
C SER A 679 8.08 -21.16 -9.64
N ALA A 680 7.70 -20.85 -10.88
CA ALA A 680 7.88 -19.52 -11.46
C ALA A 680 7.02 -18.49 -10.73
N MET A 681 5.78 -18.86 -10.40
CA MET A 681 4.82 -17.96 -9.75
C MET A 681 5.17 -17.68 -8.29
N LEU A 682 5.67 -18.67 -7.55
CA LEU A 682 6.17 -18.42 -6.20
C LEU A 682 7.41 -17.53 -6.20
N ARG A 683 8.28 -17.64 -7.21
CA ARG A 683 9.50 -16.81 -7.28
C ARG A 683 9.19 -15.34 -7.57
N ILE A 684 8.18 -15.04 -8.39
CA ILE A 684 7.75 -13.65 -8.61
C ILE A 684 7.14 -13.03 -7.35
N CYS A 685 6.55 -13.83 -6.44
CA CYS A 685 6.06 -13.35 -5.14
C CYS A 685 7.15 -12.66 -4.31
N PHE A 686 8.37 -13.21 -4.29
CA PHE A 686 9.47 -12.59 -3.52
C PHE A 686 9.84 -11.22 -4.05
N ILE A 687 9.82 -11.06 -5.38
CA ILE A 687 10.06 -9.77 -6.01
C ILE A 687 8.93 -8.79 -5.64
N PHE A 688 7.66 -9.22 -5.68
CA PHE A 688 6.52 -8.42 -5.23
C PHE A 688 6.64 -7.99 -3.77
N GLU A 689 6.93 -8.93 -2.88
CA GLU A 689 7.10 -8.69 -1.44
C GLU A 689 8.21 -7.67 -1.19
N ARG A 690 9.35 -7.86 -1.85
CA ARG A 690 10.50 -6.96 -1.74
C ARG A 690 10.15 -5.54 -2.19
N ILE A 691 9.42 -5.40 -3.30
CA ILE A 691 8.94 -4.08 -3.76
C ILE A 691 7.97 -3.48 -2.72
N MET A 692 7.03 -4.26 -2.21
CA MET A 692 6.07 -3.75 -1.21
C MET A 692 6.79 -3.27 0.06
N ASN A 693 7.74 -4.03 0.57
CA ASN A 693 8.46 -3.72 1.82
C ASN A 693 9.56 -2.66 1.63
N GLU A 694 10.42 -2.79 0.62
CA GLU A 694 11.58 -1.90 0.48
C GLU A 694 11.29 -0.63 -0.31
N VAL A 695 10.23 -0.58 -1.13
CA VAL A 695 9.84 0.63 -1.88
C VAL A 695 8.64 1.32 -1.22
N TYR A 696 7.53 0.62 -1.07
CA TYR A 696 6.27 1.26 -0.66
C TYR A 696 6.15 1.46 0.86
N CYS A 697 6.63 0.55 1.70
CA CYS A 697 6.67 0.77 3.15
C CYS A 697 7.71 1.84 3.53
N ARG A 698 8.90 1.85 2.89
CA ARG A 698 9.94 2.88 3.10
C ARG A 698 9.65 4.22 2.42
N ARG A 699 8.69 4.23 1.49
CA ARG A 699 8.26 5.41 0.71
C ARG A 699 9.37 6.09 -0.12
N GLU A 700 10.41 5.36 -0.49
CA GLU A 700 11.50 5.84 -1.35
C GLU A 700 12.05 4.66 -2.17
N VAL A 701 12.55 4.92 -3.38
CA VAL A 701 13.29 3.94 -4.19
C VAL A 701 14.58 4.57 -4.73
N SER A 702 15.69 3.84 -4.60
CA SER A 702 16.99 4.22 -5.18
C SER A 702 17.31 3.38 -6.42
N VAL A 703 18.14 3.91 -7.31
CA VAL A 703 18.66 3.17 -8.48
C VAL A 703 19.36 1.88 -8.05
N GLN A 704 20.11 1.89 -6.94
CA GLN A 704 20.79 0.69 -6.43
C GLN A 704 19.82 -0.42 -6.01
N LEU A 705 18.69 -0.04 -5.39
CA LEU A 705 17.63 -1.00 -5.05
C LEU A 705 17.00 -1.58 -6.33
N VAL A 706 16.77 -0.74 -7.33
CA VAL A 706 16.27 -1.19 -8.65
C VAL A 706 17.25 -2.14 -9.32
N GLU A 707 18.56 -1.86 -9.31
CA GLU A 707 19.58 -2.77 -9.85
C GLU A 707 19.61 -4.11 -9.12
N SER A 708 19.48 -4.09 -7.79
CA SER A 708 19.39 -5.30 -6.98
C SER A 708 18.16 -6.15 -7.34
N ILE A 709 16.98 -5.53 -7.46
CA ILE A 709 15.75 -6.22 -7.86
C ILE A 709 15.81 -6.66 -9.35
N SER A 710 16.48 -5.88 -10.21
CA SER A 710 16.70 -6.22 -11.61
C SER A 710 17.54 -7.48 -11.80
N ARG A 711 18.54 -7.70 -10.94
CA ARG A 711 19.27 -8.97 -10.90
C ARG A 711 18.34 -10.15 -10.57
N GLN A 712 17.44 -9.98 -9.61
CA GLN A 712 16.44 -11.01 -9.29
C GLN A 712 15.51 -11.31 -10.47
N TYR A 713 15.10 -10.30 -11.25
CA TYR A 713 14.32 -10.55 -12.47
C TYR A 713 15.10 -11.34 -13.52
N ARG A 714 16.41 -11.10 -13.68
CA ARG A 714 17.27 -11.87 -14.60
C ARG A 714 17.37 -13.33 -14.14
N ASP A 715 17.63 -13.56 -12.86
CA ASP A 715 17.66 -14.90 -12.28
C ASP A 715 16.29 -15.59 -12.37
N TRP A 716 15.22 -14.81 -12.19
CA TRP A 716 13.86 -15.29 -12.38
C TRP A 716 13.65 -15.81 -13.81
N THR A 717 14.02 -15.00 -14.79
CA THR A 717 13.89 -15.28 -16.22
C THR A 717 14.72 -16.49 -16.66
N LEU A 718 15.97 -16.60 -16.17
CA LEU A 718 16.85 -17.75 -16.48
C LEU A 718 16.26 -19.09 -16.04
N GLN A 719 15.52 -19.09 -14.94
CA GLN A 719 14.90 -20.29 -14.38
C GLN A 719 13.43 -20.45 -14.82
N LEU A 720 12.90 -19.54 -15.64
CA LEU A 720 11.50 -19.53 -16.07
C LEU A 720 11.08 -20.85 -16.75
N PRO A 721 11.87 -21.48 -17.65
CA PRO A 721 11.48 -22.75 -18.26
C PRO A 721 11.22 -23.86 -17.24
N ALA A 722 12.14 -24.03 -16.28
CA ALA A 722 11.96 -25.00 -15.19
C ALA A 722 10.77 -24.64 -14.30
N GLY A 723 10.57 -23.34 -14.07
CA GLY A 723 9.45 -22.81 -13.31
C GLY A 723 8.08 -23.09 -13.93
N LEU A 724 7.96 -22.90 -15.25
CA LEU A 724 6.75 -23.21 -16.00
C LEU A 724 6.44 -24.70 -15.98
N HIS A 725 7.47 -25.54 -16.11
CA HIS A 725 7.33 -26.99 -16.00
C HIS A 725 6.76 -27.42 -14.64
N GLN A 726 7.34 -26.88 -13.56
CA GLN A 726 6.88 -27.17 -12.21
C GLN A 726 5.44 -26.70 -11.96
N ASP A 727 5.06 -25.54 -12.50
CA ASP A 727 3.71 -25.00 -12.36
C ASP A 727 2.69 -25.64 -13.34
N GLY A 728 3.12 -26.58 -14.19
CA GLY A 728 2.27 -27.22 -15.20
C GLY A 728 1.76 -26.25 -16.27
N LEU A 729 2.52 -25.19 -16.55
CA LEU A 729 2.19 -24.13 -17.50
C LEU A 729 2.92 -24.25 -18.84
N ASP A 730 3.91 -25.14 -18.94
CA ASP A 730 4.59 -25.47 -20.19
C ASP A 730 3.85 -26.55 -21.00
N GLN A 731 4.26 -26.74 -22.25
CA GLN A 731 3.74 -27.81 -23.11
C GLN A 731 4.48 -29.11 -22.84
N THR A 732 3.77 -30.24 -22.82
CA THR A 732 4.44 -31.54 -22.79
C THR A 732 5.09 -31.82 -24.15
N PRO A 733 6.35 -32.32 -24.20
CA PRO A 733 7.02 -32.65 -25.44
C PRO A 733 6.18 -33.64 -26.28
N GLY A 734 5.76 -33.22 -27.48
CA GLY A 734 4.93 -34.02 -28.38
C GLY A 734 3.41 -33.77 -28.30
N SER A 735 2.94 -32.92 -27.39
CA SER A 735 1.57 -32.37 -27.43
C SER A 735 1.45 -31.24 -28.45
N GLY A 736 0.24 -30.98 -28.97
CA GLY A 736 -0.04 -29.93 -29.95
C GLY A 736 0.01 -28.50 -29.37
N SER A 737 -0.84 -27.60 -29.87
CA SER A 737 -0.98 -26.22 -29.36
C SER A 737 -1.27 -26.16 -27.85
N PRO A 738 -0.86 -25.09 -27.14
CA PRO A 738 -1.09 -24.97 -25.70
C PRO A 738 -2.58 -25.01 -25.37
N THR A 739 -2.92 -25.63 -24.25
CA THR A 739 -4.31 -25.65 -23.75
C THR A 739 -4.75 -24.26 -23.33
N LEU A 740 -6.06 -24.00 -23.40
CA LEU A 740 -6.64 -22.74 -22.93
C LEU A 740 -6.25 -22.40 -21.48
N GLN A 741 -6.19 -23.43 -20.62
CA GLN A 741 -5.79 -23.29 -19.23
C GLN A 741 -4.33 -22.83 -19.10
N GLN A 742 -3.41 -23.42 -19.87
CA GLN A 742 -2.00 -22.99 -19.92
C GLN A 742 -1.89 -21.56 -20.46
N THR A 743 -2.62 -21.21 -21.52
CA THR A 743 -2.63 -19.85 -22.09
C THR A 743 -3.06 -18.82 -21.05
N ILE A 744 -4.14 -19.07 -20.30
CA ILE A 744 -4.59 -18.19 -19.22
C ILE A 744 -3.56 -18.12 -18.09
N GLY A 745 -3.00 -19.26 -17.67
CA GLY A 745 -2.02 -19.31 -16.58
C GLY A 745 -0.73 -18.55 -16.91
N VAL A 746 -0.21 -18.69 -18.12
CA VAL A 746 0.95 -17.92 -18.61
C VAL A 746 0.61 -16.43 -18.70
N ALA A 747 -0.59 -16.06 -19.14
CA ALA A 747 -1.02 -14.66 -19.17
C ALA A 747 -1.11 -14.05 -17.76
N HIS A 748 -1.59 -14.80 -16.76
CA HIS A 748 -1.57 -14.36 -15.36
C HIS A 748 -0.14 -14.18 -14.83
N LEU A 749 0.77 -15.11 -15.12
CA LEU A 749 2.19 -15.02 -14.73
C LEU A 749 2.87 -13.79 -15.36
N LYS A 750 2.68 -13.58 -16.67
CA LYS A 750 3.20 -12.40 -17.36
C LYS A 750 2.59 -11.11 -16.82
N SER A 751 1.29 -11.10 -16.52
CA SER A 751 0.61 -9.95 -15.91
C SER A 751 1.21 -9.62 -14.54
N ALA A 752 1.51 -10.63 -13.73
CA ALA A 752 2.20 -10.44 -12.44
C ALA A 752 3.61 -9.85 -12.65
N TYR A 753 4.40 -10.40 -13.57
CA TYR A 753 5.74 -9.92 -13.89
C TYR A 753 5.78 -8.45 -14.35
N TYR A 754 4.93 -8.05 -15.29
CA TYR A 754 4.90 -6.66 -15.74
C TYR A 754 4.33 -5.73 -14.68
N TRP A 755 3.38 -6.19 -13.88
CA TRP A 755 2.84 -5.38 -12.80
C TRP A 755 3.87 -5.12 -11.69
N SER A 756 4.73 -6.09 -11.35
CA SER A 756 5.83 -5.84 -10.41
C SER A 756 6.86 -4.85 -10.97
N ILE A 757 7.14 -4.86 -12.28
CA ILE A 757 7.99 -3.84 -12.90
C ILE A 757 7.34 -2.46 -12.80
N ILE A 758 6.05 -2.35 -13.12
CA ILE A 758 5.28 -1.10 -12.95
C ILE A 758 5.38 -0.62 -11.50
N LEU A 759 5.18 -1.49 -10.52
CA LEU A 759 5.25 -1.11 -9.10
C LEU A 759 6.65 -0.59 -8.72
N LEU A 760 7.72 -1.22 -9.19
CA LEU A 760 9.10 -0.80 -8.91
C LEU A 760 9.46 0.55 -9.57
N THR A 761 8.98 0.79 -10.80
CA THR A 761 9.44 1.91 -11.65
C THR A 761 8.48 3.10 -11.67
N ARG A 762 7.20 2.91 -11.28
CA ARG A 762 6.18 3.98 -11.21
C ARG A 762 6.63 5.22 -10.43
N PRO A 763 7.34 5.13 -9.27
CA PRO A 763 7.81 6.33 -8.57
C PRO A 763 8.70 7.23 -9.44
N PHE A 764 9.59 6.65 -10.26
CA PHE A 764 10.44 7.41 -11.19
C PHE A 764 9.63 8.11 -12.27
N LEU A 765 8.65 7.41 -12.86
CA LEU A 765 7.74 8.00 -13.83
C LEU A 765 6.98 9.19 -13.23
N ILE A 766 6.42 9.04 -12.01
CA ILE A 766 5.71 10.12 -11.32
C ILE A 766 6.64 11.30 -11.04
N PHE A 767 7.86 11.03 -10.55
CA PHE A 767 8.86 12.05 -10.27
C PHE A 767 9.21 12.85 -11.54
N LYS A 768 9.45 12.17 -12.66
CA LYS A 768 9.82 12.80 -13.94
C LYS A 768 8.70 13.63 -14.53
N VAL A 769 7.46 13.10 -14.61
CA VAL A 769 6.29 13.82 -15.13
C VAL A 769 6.00 15.05 -14.26
N SER A 770 6.00 14.90 -12.94
CA SER A 770 5.73 16.01 -12.01
C SER A 770 6.80 17.09 -12.05
N GLY A 771 8.09 16.70 -12.14
CA GLY A 771 9.21 17.63 -12.25
C GLY A 771 9.18 18.47 -13.53
N LYS A 772 8.86 17.84 -14.66
CA LYS A 772 8.69 18.53 -15.95
C LYS A 772 7.57 19.58 -15.90
N LEU A 773 6.47 19.24 -15.25
CA LEU A 773 5.31 20.11 -15.13
C LEU A 773 5.60 21.39 -14.35
N LYS A 774 6.32 21.27 -13.23
CA LYS A 774 6.75 22.42 -12.43
C LYS A 774 7.66 23.35 -13.21
N ARG A 775 8.65 22.80 -13.94
CA ARG A 775 9.54 23.60 -14.80
C ARG A 775 8.75 24.39 -15.84
N ARG A 776 7.72 23.78 -16.43
CA ARG A 776 6.84 24.45 -17.40
C ARG A 776 6.02 25.59 -16.78
N ARG A 777 5.48 25.41 -15.57
CA ARG A 777 4.76 26.48 -14.85
C ARG A 777 5.66 27.66 -14.50
N LYS A 778 6.87 27.38 -13.99
CA LYS A 778 7.86 28.43 -13.69
C LYS A 778 8.21 29.24 -14.92
N GLN A 779 8.39 28.60 -16.09
CA GLN A 779 8.64 29.30 -17.36
C GLN A 779 7.45 30.17 -17.80
N GLN A 780 6.21 29.73 -17.61
CA GLN A 780 5.01 30.50 -17.96
C GLN A 780 4.80 31.73 -17.04
N GLN A 781 5.12 31.61 -15.75
CA GLN A 781 5.09 32.72 -14.80
C GLN A 781 6.17 33.78 -15.12
N LEU A 782 7.37 33.35 -15.51
CA LEU A 782 8.44 34.27 -15.92
C LEU A 782 8.08 35.07 -17.19
N HIS A 783 7.43 34.44 -18.17
CA HIS A 783 7.01 35.11 -19.41
C HIS A 783 5.84 36.10 -19.19
N SER A 784 4.95 35.84 -18.24
CA SER A 784 3.85 36.77 -17.90
C SER A 784 4.34 37.99 -17.13
N ASN A 785 5.33 37.83 -16.24
CA ASN A 785 5.95 38.95 -15.53
C ASN A 785 6.81 39.84 -16.44
N GLN A 786 7.52 39.28 -17.42
CA GLN A 786 8.27 40.09 -18.39
C GLN A 786 7.37 40.94 -19.29
N GLN A 787 6.15 40.49 -19.61
CA GLN A 787 5.18 41.30 -20.38
C GLN A 787 4.52 42.43 -19.56
N GLN A 788 4.58 42.39 -18.22
CA GLN A 788 4.10 43.48 -17.36
C GLN A 788 5.17 44.54 -17.02
N SER A 789 6.46 44.27 -17.28
CA SER A 789 7.57 45.17 -16.91
C SER A 789 7.98 46.21 -17.97
N MET A 790 7.27 46.32 -19.10
CA MET A 790 7.54 47.34 -20.13
C MET A 790 6.98 48.75 -19.81
N THR A 791 6.91 49.11 -18.52
CA THR A 791 6.70 50.50 -18.05
C THR A 791 7.40 50.70 -16.70
N GLY A 792 8.70 51.00 -16.72
CA GLY A 792 9.44 51.39 -15.51
C GLY A 792 10.94 51.18 -15.68
N GLY A 793 11.69 52.26 -15.84
CA GLY A 793 13.14 52.21 -16.10
C GLY A 793 13.98 51.98 -14.85
N GLY A 794 15.16 51.40 -15.08
CA GLY A 794 16.39 51.54 -14.30
C GLY A 794 16.39 50.93 -12.90
N GLU A 795 17.13 49.83 -12.71
CA GLU A 795 18.35 49.80 -11.88
C GLU A 795 18.88 48.36 -11.73
N GLU A 796 20.21 48.27 -11.85
CA GLU A 796 21.18 47.29 -11.34
C GLU A 796 21.03 45.79 -11.69
N GLU A 797 21.95 45.36 -12.57
CA GLU A 797 22.29 43.98 -12.89
C GLU A 797 23.07 43.34 -11.74
N GLU A 798 22.53 42.28 -11.13
CA GLU A 798 23.32 41.27 -10.42
C GLU A 798 23.42 40.02 -11.32
N GLU A 799 24.58 39.85 -11.96
CA GLU A 799 24.96 38.65 -12.70
C GLU A 799 25.13 37.46 -11.75
N ASP A 800 24.10 36.63 -11.63
CA ASP A 800 24.25 35.29 -11.04
C ASP A 800 24.74 34.31 -12.11
N LYS A 801 25.98 33.85 -11.95
CA LYS A 801 26.70 32.95 -12.86
C LYS A 801 26.02 31.58 -12.96
N ALA A 802 25.14 31.40 -13.95
CA ALA A 802 24.83 30.08 -14.48
C ALA A 802 26.00 29.60 -15.37
N GLY A 803 26.97 28.91 -14.76
CA GLY A 803 27.99 28.18 -15.51
C GLY A 803 27.36 27.12 -16.43
N PRO A 804 28.02 26.76 -17.55
CA PRO A 804 27.52 25.73 -18.45
C PRO A 804 27.43 24.40 -17.70
N ALA A 805 26.25 23.77 -17.74
CA ALA A 805 26.01 22.44 -17.19
C ALA A 805 26.93 21.43 -17.87
N VAL A 806 28.06 21.12 -17.24
CA VAL A 806 28.96 20.04 -17.63
C VAL A 806 29.13 19.18 -16.38
N ALA A 807 28.79 17.89 -16.52
CA ALA A 807 28.78 16.80 -15.52
C ALA A 807 27.48 16.56 -14.71
N SER A 808 26.39 16.11 -15.37
CA SER A 808 25.29 15.34 -14.73
C SER A 808 24.54 14.38 -15.68
N GLY A 809 25.12 14.07 -16.85
CA GLY A 809 24.43 13.37 -17.93
C GLY A 809 23.96 11.95 -17.63
N SER A 810 24.70 11.17 -16.83
CA SER A 810 24.41 9.73 -16.64
C SER A 810 23.24 9.45 -15.70
N SER A 811 23.09 10.20 -14.61
CA SER A 811 22.04 9.99 -13.59
C SER A 811 20.63 10.38 -14.10
N SER A 812 20.56 11.45 -14.90
CA SER A 812 19.33 11.83 -15.60
C SER A 812 18.92 10.85 -16.72
N GLU A 813 19.88 10.11 -17.29
CA GLU A 813 19.62 9.12 -18.32
C GLU A 813 19.06 7.82 -17.71
N VAL A 814 19.64 7.34 -16.61
CA VAL A 814 19.15 6.14 -15.90
C VAL A 814 17.70 6.31 -15.42
N THR A 815 17.37 7.44 -14.80
CA THR A 815 15.98 7.73 -14.38
C THR A 815 15.02 7.88 -15.56
N SER A 816 15.52 8.29 -16.74
CA SER A 816 14.76 8.26 -17.99
C SER A 816 14.42 6.84 -18.38
N THR A 817 15.42 5.97 -18.44
CA THR A 817 15.27 4.55 -18.78
C THR A 817 14.32 3.83 -17.83
N LEU A 818 14.37 4.13 -16.53
CA LEU A 818 13.42 3.55 -15.56
C LEU A 818 11.98 4.01 -15.78
N SER A 819 11.78 5.27 -16.17
CA SER A 819 10.45 5.77 -16.54
C SER A 819 9.93 5.10 -17.81
N GLU A 820 10.80 4.87 -18.80
CA GLU A 820 10.48 4.19 -20.05
C GLU A 820 10.20 2.71 -19.82
N ALA A 821 10.93 2.05 -18.92
CA ALA A 821 10.65 0.67 -18.50
C ALA A 821 9.26 0.53 -17.85
N CYS A 822 8.81 1.54 -17.08
CA CYS A 822 7.44 1.56 -16.54
C CYS A 822 6.39 1.61 -17.67
N ILE A 823 6.67 2.39 -18.73
CA ILE A 823 5.77 2.55 -19.88
C ILE A 823 5.76 1.27 -20.72
N ASP A 824 6.93 0.72 -21.05
CA ASP A 824 7.05 -0.52 -21.83
C ASP A 824 6.32 -1.67 -21.13
N ALA A 825 6.51 -1.85 -19.82
CA ALA A 825 5.81 -2.87 -19.04
C ALA A 825 4.28 -2.71 -19.12
N ALA A 826 3.76 -1.48 -19.10
CA ALA A 826 2.34 -1.21 -19.28
C ALA A 826 1.84 -1.54 -20.69
N LEU A 827 2.61 -1.20 -21.73
CA LEU A 827 2.28 -1.52 -23.12
C LEU A 827 2.21 -3.04 -23.33
N ARG A 828 3.24 -3.78 -22.89
CA ARG A 828 3.29 -5.25 -22.95
C ARG A 828 2.14 -5.90 -22.21
N SER A 829 1.78 -5.37 -21.05
CA SER A 829 0.64 -5.90 -20.28
C SER A 829 -0.70 -5.70 -21.00
N VAL A 830 -0.87 -4.63 -21.77
CA VAL A 830 -2.07 -4.39 -22.58
C VAL A 830 -2.10 -5.32 -23.80
N GLU A 831 -0.98 -5.53 -24.48
CA GLU A 831 -0.85 -6.48 -25.58
C GLU A 831 -1.29 -7.89 -25.16
N ILE A 832 -0.74 -8.38 -24.04
CA ILE A 832 -1.07 -9.72 -23.49
C ILE A 832 -2.56 -9.82 -23.14
N ALA A 833 -3.10 -8.80 -22.49
CA ALA A 833 -4.52 -8.80 -22.12
C ALA A 833 -5.42 -8.79 -23.36
N SER A 834 -5.05 -8.02 -24.38
CA SER A 834 -5.75 -7.95 -25.67
C SER A 834 -5.77 -9.30 -26.37
N ASP A 835 -4.62 -9.96 -26.51
CA ASP A 835 -4.54 -11.27 -27.17
C ASP A 835 -5.37 -12.32 -26.41
N LEU A 836 -5.33 -12.26 -25.07
CA LEU A 836 -6.07 -13.20 -24.24
C LEU A 836 -7.59 -13.00 -24.34
N VAL A 837 -8.11 -11.76 -24.22
CA VAL A 837 -9.57 -11.57 -24.17
C VAL A 837 -10.27 -11.87 -25.50
N HIS A 838 -9.56 -11.83 -26.62
CA HIS A 838 -10.11 -12.21 -27.93
C HIS A 838 -10.01 -13.72 -28.22
N THR A 839 -9.28 -14.48 -27.39
CA THR A 839 -9.16 -15.92 -27.53
C THR A 839 -10.51 -16.61 -27.20
N PRO A 840 -11.05 -17.47 -28.09
CA PRO A 840 -12.29 -18.19 -27.84
C PRO A 840 -12.25 -19.05 -26.57
N GLY A 841 -13.33 -19.02 -25.79
CA GLY A 841 -13.45 -19.78 -24.55
C GLY A 841 -12.83 -19.14 -23.31
N VAL A 842 -12.06 -18.04 -23.44
CA VAL A 842 -11.53 -17.31 -22.29
C VAL A 842 -12.67 -16.69 -21.47
N PRO A 843 -12.79 -16.99 -20.16
CA PRO A 843 -13.78 -16.37 -19.30
C PRO A 843 -13.59 -14.86 -19.19
N LYS A 844 -14.68 -14.09 -19.11
CA LYS A 844 -14.61 -12.62 -19.05
C LYS A 844 -14.52 -12.05 -17.63
N ARG A 845 -14.55 -12.92 -16.61
CA ARG A 845 -14.38 -12.56 -15.19
C ARG A 845 -13.02 -13.05 -14.67
N LEU A 846 -11.95 -12.46 -15.18
CA LEU A 846 -10.57 -12.73 -14.76
C LEU A 846 -9.98 -11.48 -14.09
N PHE A 847 -10.16 -11.36 -12.77
CA PHE A 847 -9.82 -10.13 -12.04
C PHE A 847 -8.33 -9.71 -12.17
N VAL A 848 -7.42 -10.66 -12.37
CA VAL A 848 -5.99 -10.38 -12.61
C VAL A 848 -5.82 -9.58 -13.92
N VAL A 849 -6.49 -10.02 -14.99
CA VAL A 849 -6.49 -9.35 -16.30
C VAL A 849 -7.19 -7.99 -16.22
N THR A 850 -8.37 -7.93 -15.58
CA THR A 850 -9.09 -6.66 -15.36
C THR A 850 -8.19 -5.63 -14.66
N ASN A 851 -7.48 -6.05 -13.61
CA ASN A 851 -6.59 -5.18 -12.84
C ASN A 851 -5.32 -4.80 -13.61
N SER A 852 -4.70 -5.73 -14.33
CA SER A 852 -3.47 -5.48 -15.10
C SER A 852 -3.73 -4.53 -16.28
N SER A 853 -4.87 -4.67 -16.97
CA SER A 853 -5.30 -3.72 -18.01
C SER A 853 -5.55 -2.32 -17.43
N PHE A 854 -6.24 -2.24 -16.28
CA PHE A 854 -6.53 -0.95 -15.65
C PHE A 854 -5.27 -0.21 -15.18
N VAL A 855 -4.36 -0.88 -14.46
CA VAL A 855 -3.11 -0.25 -13.99
C VAL A 855 -2.25 0.21 -15.16
N SER A 856 -2.17 -0.59 -16.21
CA SER A 856 -1.39 -0.25 -17.41
C SER A 856 -1.99 0.95 -18.12
N ALA A 857 -3.31 1.03 -18.24
CA ALA A 857 -4.00 2.17 -18.80
C ALA A 857 -3.73 3.47 -18.01
N MET A 858 -3.68 3.39 -16.67
CA MET A 858 -3.34 4.55 -15.83
C MET A 858 -1.90 5.02 -16.07
N VAL A 859 -0.94 4.10 -16.20
CA VAL A 859 0.46 4.42 -16.52
C VAL A 859 0.59 5.06 -17.90
N ILE A 860 -0.04 4.47 -18.92
CA ILE A 860 -0.03 4.96 -20.30
C ILE A 860 -0.62 6.37 -20.37
N GLY A 861 -1.83 6.56 -19.82
CA GLY A 861 -2.50 7.86 -19.84
C GLY A 861 -1.75 8.93 -19.05
N PHE A 862 -1.16 8.58 -17.90
CA PHE A 862 -0.33 9.51 -17.12
C PHE A 862 0.94 9.93 -17.89
N SER A 863 1.54 9.01 -18.66
CA SER A 863 2.77 9.26 -19.42
C SER A 863 2.59 10.26 -20.56
N ILE A 864 1.37 10.40 -21.09
CA ILE A 864 1.04 11.43 -22.11
C ILE A 864 1.28 12.84 -21.57
N PHE A 865 1.00 13.09 -20.29
CA PHE A 865 1.26 14.39 -19.66
C PHE A 865 2.76 14.67 -19.47
N GLY A 866 3.61 13.66 -19.61
CA GLY A 866 5.07 13.76 -19.68
C GLY A 866 5.63 14.00 -21.09
N ASP A 867 4.78 14.09 -22.12
CA ASP A 867 5.12 14.10 -23.55
C ASP A 867 5.83 12.82 -24.06
N PHE A 868 5.63 11.68 -23.40
CA PHE A 868 6.19 10.40 -23.87
C PHE A 868 5.46 9.85 -25.11
N ASP A 869 4.30 10.41 -25.45
CA ASP A 869 3.53 10.08 -26.66
C ASP A 869 4.26 10.41 -27.97
N ARG A 870 5.37 11.17 -27.90
CA ARG A 870 6.25 11.41 -29.05
C ARG A 870 7.12 10.22 -29.42
N ASN A 871 7.42 9.36 -28.44
CA ASN A 871 8.32 8.23 -28.59
C ASN A 871 7.58 6.89 -28.56
N PHE A 872 6.39 6.86 -27.94
CA PHE A 872 5.60 5.65 -27.73
C PHE A 872 4.17 5.78 -28.29
N PRO A 873 3.55 4.68 -28.76
CA PRO A 873 2.18 4.67 -29.27
C PRO A 873 1.13 4.66 -28.12
N LEU A 874 1.16 5.70 -27.28
CA LEU A 874 0.40 5.70 -26.02
C LEU A 874 -1.11 5.77 -26.23
N LEU A 875 -1.61 6.62 -27.14
CA LEU A 875 -3.06 6.77 -27.37
C LEU A 875 -3.70 5.49 -27.91
N SER A 876 -3.10 4.84 -28.91
CA SER A 876 -3.63 3.59 -29.48
C SER A 876 -3.62 2.45 -28.47
N SER A 877 -2.59 2.41 -27.61
CA SER A 877 -2.50 1.40 -26.55
C SER A 877 -3.51 1.67 -25.43
N LEU A 878 -3.81 2.94 -25.14
CA LEU A 878 -4.88 3.31 -24.22
C LEU A 878 -6.26 2.89 -24.77
N ASP A 879 -6.50 3.05 -26.07
CA ASP A 879 -7.69 2.56 -26.76
C ASP A 879 -7.81 1.03 -26.72
N GLN A 880 -6.69 0.34 -26.90
CA GLN A 880 -6.64 -1.12 -26.76
C GLN A 880 -7.00 -1.56 -25.33
N ALA A 881 -6.48 -0.87 -24.30
CA ALA A 881 -6.83 -1.17 -22.91
C ALA A 881 -8.32 -0.91 -22.61
N ILE A 882 -8.91 0.14 -23.17
CA ILE A 882 -10.36 0.40 -23.08
C ILE A 882 -11.14 -0.73 -23.74
N SER A 883 -10.74 -1.18 -24.94
CA SER A 883 -11.38 -2.30 -25.63
C SER A 883 -11.37 -3.58 -24.78
N VAL A 884 -10.22 -3.91 -24.17
CA VAL A 884 -10.10 -5.05 -23.25
C VAL A 884 -11.07 -4.91 -22.07
N LEU A 885 -11.08 -3.76 -21.40
CA LEU A 885 -11.97 -3.50 -20.27
C LEU A 885 -13.45 -3.56 -20.68
N SER A 886 -13.79 -3.10 -21.89
CA SER A 886 -15.16 -3.13 -22.44
C SER A 886 -15.64 -4.56 -22.70
N VAL A 887 -14.76 -5.43 -23.22
CA VAL A 887 -15.06 -6.86 -23.39
C VAL A 887 -15.33 -7.54 -22.04
N MET A 888 -14.58 -7.18 -20.99
CA MET A 888 -14.74 -7.74 -19.64
C MET A 888 -15.90 -7.12 -18.86
N ALA A 889 -16.23 -5.86 -19.13
CA ALA A 889 -17.29 -5.07 -18.48
C ALA A 889 -18.67 -5.71 -18.55
N ARG A 890 -18.92 -6.58 -19.54
CA ARG A 890 -20.17 -7.35 -19.60
C ARG A 890 -20.38 -8.20 -18.34
N ASP A 891 -19.32 -8.83 -17.85
CA ASP A 891 -19.40 -9.86 -16.81
C ASP A 891 -18.68 -9.48 -15.50
N ASP A 892 -17.87 -8.42 -15.50
CA ASP A 892 -17.11 -7.92 -14.37
C ASP A 892 -17.54 -6.46 -13.99
N PRO A 893 -18.15 -6.25 -12.81
CA PRO A 893 -18.51 -4.92 -12.32
C PRO A 893 -17.33 -3.95 -12.14
N SER A 894 -16.15 -4.47 -11.79
CA SER A 894 -14.95 -3.65 -11.67
C SER A 894 -14.42 -3.21 -13.02
N ALA A 895 -14.49 -4.07 -14.04
CA ALA A 895 -14.11 -3.73 -15.41
C ALA A 895 -14.97 -2.58 -15.96
N ARG A 896 -16.29 -2.57 -15.72
CA ARG A 896 -17.18 -1.43 -16.08
C ARG A 896 -16.70 -0.11 -15.51
N ARG A 897 -16.34 -0.10 -14.22
CA ARG A 897 -15.85 1.13 -13.60
C ARG A 897 -14.50 1.54 -14.16
N TYR A 898 -13.61 0.58 -14.35
CA TYR A 898 -12.27 0.82 -14.86
C TYR A 898 -12.29 1.34 -16.30
N GLU A 899 -13.19 0.83 -17.13
CA GLU A 899 -13.47 1.35 -18.48
C GLU A 899 -13.86 2.83 -18.43
N GLN A 900 -14.82 3.21 -17.57
CA GLN A 900 -15.24 4.61 -17.41
C GLN A 900 -14.10 5.54 -16.98
N ILE A 901 -13.33 5.15 -15.95
CA ILE A 901 -12.19 5.94 -15.47
C ILE A 901 -11.14 6.09 -16.57
N THR A 902 -10.90 5.02 -17.33
CA THR A 902 -9.91 5.02 -18.42
C THR A 902 -10.37 5.87 -19.60
N GLY A 903 -11.66 5.83 -19.96
CA GLY A 903 -12.25 6.71 -20.97
C GLY A 903 -12.10 8.19 -20.59
N HIS A 904 -12.43 8.56 -19.35
CA HIS A 904 -12.22 9.92 -18.86
C HIS A 904 -10.75 10.36 -18.90
N LEU A 905 -9.81 9.44 -18.60
CA LEU A 905 -8.38 9.73 -18.70
C LEU A 905 -7.94 9.93 -20.16
N ARG A 906 -8.45 9.11 -21.08
CA ARG A 906 -8.20 9.26 -22.52
C ARG A 906 -8.65 10.62 -23.03
N ASP A 907 -9.86 11.05 -22.69
CA ASP A 907 -10.38 12.36 -23.10
C ASP A 907 -9.53 13.51 -22.55
N ALA A 908 -9.12 13.41 -21.29
CA ALA A 908 -8.20 14.37 -20.67
C ALA A 908 -6.82 14.40 -21.38
N ALA A 909 -6.30 13.24 -21.77
CA ALA A 909 -5.03 13.12 -22.47
C ALA A 909 -5.10 13.71 -23.90
N MET A 910 -6.19 13.47 -24.63
CA MET A 910 -6.41 14.10 -25.94
C MET A 910 -6.50 15.63 -25.84
N GLU A 911 -7.23 16.14 -24.84
CA GLU A 911 -7.32 17.58 -24.59
C GLU A 911 -5.94 18.19 -24.24
N HIS A 912 -5.12 17.45 -23.49
CA HIS A 912 -3.74 17.85 -23.20
C HIS A 912 -2.89 18.00 -24.47
N ILE A 913 -2.93 16.98 -25.34
CA ILE A 913 -2.21 16.97 -26.63
C ILE A 913 -2.67 18.14 -27.49
N ARG A 914 -4.00 18.34 -27.63
CA ARG A 914 -4.59 19.45 -28.39
C ARG A 914 -4.10 20.80 -27.90
N ARG A 915 -4.10 21.06 -26.57
CA ARG A 915 -3.60 22.32 -25.99
C ARG A 915 -2.09 22.49 -26.18
N ARG A 916 -1.31 21.39 -26.13
CA ARG A 916 0.14 21.42 -26.36
C ARG A 916 0.45 21.83 -27.80
N GLU A 917 -0.20 21.20 -28.77
CA GLU A 917 -0.03 21.49 -30.20
C GLU A 917 -0.44 22.92 -30.56
N GLN A 918 -1.54 23.43 -29.98
CA GLN A 918 -1.94 24.83 -30.16
C GLN A 918 -0.89 25.82 -29.65
N ARG A 919 -0.27 25.53 -28.50
CA ARG A 919 0.81 26.36 -27.95
C ARG A 919 2.06 26.33 -28.83
N GLU A 920 2.43 25.15 -29.33
CA GLU A 920 3.57 25.02 -30.25
C GLU A 920 3.32 25.71 -31.59
N LEU A 921 2.11 25.60 -32.14
CA LEU A 921 1.72 26.29 -33.36
C LEU A 921 1.74 27.81 -33.17
N HIS A 922 1.22 28.33 -32.05
CA HIS A 922 1.26 29.75 -31.75
C HIS A 922 2.71 30.26 -31.61
N ARG A 923 3.59 29.50 -30.93
CA ARG A 923 5.01 29.82 -30.83
C ARG A 923 5.69 29.85 -32.20
N ARG A 924 5.50 28.81 -33.01
CA ARG A 924 6.04 28.75 -34.38
C ARG A 924 5.51 29.89 -35.24
N ARG A 925 4.23 30.24 -35.14
CA ARG A 925 3.63 31.37 -35.86
C ARG A 925 4.28 32.70 -35.44
N LYS A 926 4.54 32.89 -34.14
CA LYS A 926 5.26 34.07 -33.64
C LYS A 926 6.70 34.12 -34.16
N ASP A 927 7.41 33.00 -34.17
CA ASP A 927 8.78 32.92 -34.69
C ASP A 927 8.83 33.19 -36.20
N ILE A 928 7.89 32.62 -36.97
CA ILE A 928 7.72 32.89 -38.41
C ILE A 928 7.39 34.37 -38.63
N HIS A 929 6.48 34.94 -37.84
CA HIS A 929 6.14 36.37 -37.91
C HIS A 929 7.34 37.27 -37.63
N ASN A 930 8.17 36.92 -36.62
CA ASN A 930 9.40 37.67 -36.32
C ASN A 930 10.43 37.62 -37.46
N ILE A 931 10.40 36.58 -38.30
CA ILE A 931 11.33 36.42 -39.43
C ILE A 931 10.80 37.10 -40.70
N PHE A 932 9.51 36.96 -41.01
CA PHE A 932 8.94 37.34 -42.31
C PHE A 932 7.98 38.54 -42.27
N GLY A 933 7.58 39.04 -41.10
CA GLY A 933 6.60 40.12 -40.95
C GLY A 933 5.15 39.70 -41.29
N ASP A 934 4.18 40.58 -41.02
CA ASP A 934 2.76 40.32 -41.27
C ASP A 934 2.29 40.83 -42.64
N PRO A 935 1.62 40.00 -43.47
CA PRO A 935 0.90 40.50 -44.63
C PRO A 935 -0.41 41.22 -44.27
N ILE A 936 -0.95 41.02 -43.05
CA ILE A 936 -2.23 41.56 -42.63
C ILE A 936 -1.99 42.70 -41.63
N LYS A 937 -2.14 43.94 -42.10
CA LYS A 937 -2.43 45.06 -41.18
C LYS A 937 -3.80 44.81 -40.57
N GLU A 938 -3.85 44.42 -39.31
CA GLU A 938 -5.10 44.51 -38.55
C GLU A 938 -5.61 45.96 -38.60
N THR A 939 -6.84 46.11 -39.09
CA THR A 939 -7.60 47.35 -38.94
C THR A 939 -7.93 47.53 -37.46
N PRO A 940 -7.93 48.76 -36.92
CA PRO A 940 -8.18 48.98 -35.50
C PRO A 940 -9.60 48.54 -35.14
N GLU A 941 -9.73 47.52 -34.29
CA GLU A 941 -11.00 47.12 -33.71
C GLU A 941 -11.59 48.25 -32.84
N LEU A 942 -12.90 48.44 -32.97
CA LEU A 942 -13.75 49.34 -32.18
C LEU A 942 -13.68 49.01 -30.67
N PRO A 943 -13.95 49.99 -29.78
CA PRO A 943 -13.83 49.80 -28.34
C PRO A 943 -14.91 48.82 -27.83
N LYS A 944 -14.48 47.70 -27.22
CA LYS A 944 -15.34 46.90 -26.37
C LYS A 944 -15.53 47.63 -25.03
N LEU A 945 -16.80 47.83 -24.67
CA LEU A 945 -17.23 48.40 -23.39
C LEU A 945 -16.57 47.68 -22.21
N ALA A 946 -16.01 48.48 -21.31
CA ALA A 946 -15.49 48.05 -20.02
C ALA A 946 -16.65 47.71 -19.07
N ASP A 947 -16.63 46.51 -18.50
CA ASP A 947 -17.31 46.26 -17.22
C ASP A 947 -16.41 46.80 -16.10
N GLN A 948 -16.55 48.10 -15.85
CA GLN A 948 -16.20 48.72 -14.58
C GLN A 948 -17.36 48.46 -13.61
N ASN A 949 -17.27 47.42 -12.78
CA ASN A 949 -17.92 47.37 -11.46
C ASN A 949 -17.49 46.14 -10.68
N GLN A 950 -16.36 46.23 -9.99
CA GLN A 950 -16.03 45.46 -8.78
C GLN A 950 -14.68 45.95 -8.25
N ASN A 951 -14.66 47.09 -7.55
CA ASN A 951 -13.68 47.42 -6.48
C ASN A 951 -13.79 48.90 -6.00
N GLN A 952 -15.01 49.38 -5.80
CA GLN A 952 -15.26 50.56 -4.96
C GLN A 952 -16.56 50.33 -4.18
N ASN A 953 -16.48 49.63 -3.05
CA ASN A 953 -17.37 49.78 -1.89
C ASN A 953 -16.96 48.79 -0.78
N GLN A 954 -15.79 48.99 -0.20
CA GLN A 954 -15.42 48.30 1.05
C GLN A 954 -14.94 49.23 2.17
N ASN A 955 -15.19 50.54 2.06
CA ASN A 955 -14.95 51.48 3.15
C ASN A 955 -16.11 52.47 3.25
N GLN A 956 -17.25 52.01 3.78
CA GLN A 956 -18.21 52.79 4.58
C GLN A 956 -19.47 51.94 4.82
N MET A 957 -19.54 51.30 5.99
CA MET A 957 -20.73 51.27 6.85
C MET A 957 -20.45 50.35 8.06
N GLN A 958 -19.66 50.87 8.99
CA GLN A 958 -19.94 50.66 10.41
C GLN A 958 -21.07 51.62 10.76
N GLN A 959 -22.27 51.08 11.05
CA GLN A 959 -23.14 51.49 12.15
C GLN A 959 -24.56 50.88 12.00
N GLN A 960 -25.03 50.31 13.12
CA GLN A 960 -26.43 50.08 13.52
C GLN A 960 -27.11 48.74 13.14
N GLN A 961 -27.22 47.87 14.16
CA GLN A 961 -28.42 47.08 14.52
C GLN A 961 -29.45 47.98 15.24
N PRO A 962 -30.67 47.52 15.65
CA PRO A 962 -31.47 46.34 15.25
C PRO A 962 -32.97 46.66 14.97
N MET A 963 -33.76 45.71 14.42
CA MET A 963 -35.07 45.31 15.00
C MET A 963 -35.76 44.13 14.28
N ASN A 964 -36.52 43.40 15.11
CA ASN A 964 -37.26 42.15 14.90
C ASN A 964 -38.45 42.20 13.90
N ASP A 965 -38.77 40.98 13.44
CA ASP A 965 -40.04 40.26 13.58
C ASP A 965 -40.90 39.91 12.34
N MET A 966 -41.20 38.61 12.31
CA MET A 966 -42.44 37.93 11.93
C MET A 966 -42.89 37.79 10.46
N MET A 967 -42.92 36.50 10.07
CA MET A 967 -44.09 35.71 9.63
C MET A 967 -44.24 35.37 8.14
N THR A 968 -44.27 34.05 7.92
CA THR A 968 -45.13 33.27 6.99
C THR A 968 -44.87 33.43 5.49
N GLN A 969 -44.94 32.42 4.61
CA GLN A 969 -45.73 31.18 4.61
C GLN A 969 -45.25 30.28 3.44
N GLY A 970 -45.31 28.95 3.62
CA GLY A 970 -45.74 27.98 2.60
C GLY A 970 -44.88 27.74 1.36
N PHE A 971 -44.05 26.69 1.38
CA PHE A 971 -43.65 25.95 0.18
C PHE A 971 -44.02 24.49 0.34
N ASP A 972 -45.03 24.05 -0.40
CA ASP A 972 -45.17 22.67 -0.82
C ASP A 972 -46.01 22.65 -2.10
N THR A 973 -45.37 22.42 -3.25
CA THR A 973 -45.92 21.73 -4.44
C THR A 973 -44.85 21.56 -5.51
N GLY A 974 -44.52 20.31 -5.80
CA GLY A 974 -44.60 19.78 -7.17
C GLY A 974 -43.43 20.03 -8.13
N PHE A 975 -42.42 19.17 -8.07
CA PHE A 975 -41.65 18.80 -9.26
C PHE A 975 -42.52 17.93 -10.17
N GLY A 976 -42.85 18.46 -11.35
CA GLY A 976 -43.65 17.76 -12.35
C GLY A 976 -43.77 18.53 -13.65
N ILE A 977 -42.76 18.35 -14.51
CA ILE A 977 -42.80 18.42 -15.98
C ILE A 977 -42.81 19.82 -16.62
N PHE A 978 -41.68 20.17 -17.23
CA PHE A 978 -41.67 20.76 -18.56
C PHE A 978 -40.50 20.17 -19.35
N ASN A 979 -40.83 19.27 -20.26
CA ASN A 979 -40.08 19.10 -21.50
C ASN A 979 -41.10 19.21 -22.64
N ASP A 980 -40.65 19.86 -23.71
CA ASP A 980 -41.27 20.02 -25.04
C ASP A 980 -41.95 21.35 -25.34
N ALA A 981 -41.11 22.29 -25.78
CA ALA A 981 -41.45 23.17 -26.89
C ALA A 981 -40.19 23.41 -27.73
N ILE A 982 -40.12 22.75 -28.89
CA ILE A 982 -39.99 23.35 -30.24
C ILE A 982 -39.33 22.35 -31.20
N GLN A 983 -40.13 21.93 -32.17
CA GLN A 983 -39.76 21.29 -33.42
C GLN A 983 -39.30 22.33 -34.46
N GLN A 984 -38.47 21.86 -35.40
CA GLN A 984 -38.20 22.37 -36.78
C GLN A 984 -37.27 23.59 -36.97
N GLN A 985 -36.08 23.34 -37.52
CA GLN A 985 -35.53 23.91 -38.78
C GLN A 985 -34.01 23.66 -38.90
N GLU A 986 -33.56 23.05 -40.01
CA GLU A 986 -32.17 23.12 -40.53
C GLU A 986 -32.12 24.14 -41.69
N PRO A 987 -30.96 24.55 -42.27
CA PRO A 987 -29.59 24.74 -41.77
C PRO A 987 -29.05 26.15 -42.15
N TRP A 988 -27.89 26.55 -41.59
CA TRP A 988 -27.10 27.68 -42.12
C TRP A 988 -25.91 27.16 -42.94
N SER A 989 -26.04 27.24 -44.26
CA SER A 989 -24.93 27.40 -45.18
C SER A 989 -24.34 28.80 -45.03
N ILE A 990 -23.03 28.90 -44.85
CA ILE A 990 -22.28 30.13 -45.17
C ILE A 990 -22.09 30.14 -46.70
N ASN A 991 -22.79 31.05 -47.38
CA ASN A 991 -22.52 31.38 -48.78
C ASN A 991 -21.23 32.22 -48.86
N PHE A 992 -20.20 31.69 -49.53
CA PHE A 992 -19.20 32.52 -50.21
C PHE A 992 -19.58 32.54 -51.70
N ASP A 993 -19.98 33.70 -52.20
CA ASP A 993 -20.01 33.95 -53.64
C ASP A 993 -18.55 34.05 -54.12
N MET A 994 -18.13 33.14 -54.99
CA MET A 994 -17.07 33.42 -55.95
C MET A 994 -17.50 32.97 -57.36
N PRO A 995 -17.12 33.72 -58.41
CA PRO A 995 -17.70 33.56 -59.74
C PRO A 995 -17.22 32.32 -60.48
N ALA A 996 -18.06 31.91 -61.43
CA ALA A 996 -17.84 30.81 -62.35
C ALA A 996 -16.64 31.04 -63.27
N GLU A 997 -15.84 29.98 -63.47
CA GLU A 997 -15.44 29.41 -64.77
C GLU A 997 -14.13 28.61 -64.63
N GLY A 998 -14.13 27.36 -65.10
CA GLY A 998 -12.92 26.53 -65.13
C GLY A 998 -13.16 25.03 -65.23
N ARG A 999 -13.90 24.58 -66.26
CA ARG A 999 -14.03 23.19 -66.72
C ARG A 999 -12.64 22.50 -66.77
N GLY A 1000 -12.41 21.33 -66.16
CA GLY A 1000 -12.84 19.97 -66.56
C GLY A 1000 -11.58 19.08 -66.70
N PRO A 1001 -11.64 17.83 -67.19
CA PRO A 1001 -12.52 16.69 -66.86
C PRO A 1001 -11.66 15.46 -66.36
N VAL A 1002 -12.17 14.31 -65.90
CA VAL A 1002 -12.48 13.10 -66.72
C VAL A 1002 -12.53 11.82 -65.83
N LEU A 1003 -13.58 11.01 -66.08
CA LEU A 1003 -13.80 9.54 -66.01
C LEU A 1003 -13.82 8.69 -64.73
N THR A 1004 -14.87 7.85 -64.75
CA THR A 1004 -15.27 6.70 -63.95
C THR A 1004 -14.84 5.36 -64.58
N THR A 1005 -14.83 4.27 -63.78
CA THR A 1005 -15.52 2.95 -63.93
C THR A 1005 -14.95 2.04 -62.83
N SER A 1006 -15.63 1.19 -62.06
CA SER A 1006 -16.91 0.44 -62.10
C SER A 1006 -17.04 -0.28 -60.72
N GLY A 1007 -18.17 -0.54 -60.07
CA GLY A 1007 -19.58 -0.33 -60.36
C GLY A 1007 -20.46 -0.90 -59.22
N ASN A 1008 -21.63 -0.26 -59.04
CA ASN A 1008 -22.96 -0.68 -58.50
C ASN A 1008 -23.07 -1.41 -57.14
N LEU A 1009 -23.88 -1.02 -56.13
CA LEU A 1009 -25.24 -0.44 -55.94
C LEU A 1009 -26.43 -1.42 -55.83
N ALA A 1010 -27.38 -1.03 -54.96
CA ALA A 1010 -28.81 -1.36 -54.78
C ALA A 1010 -29.17 -2.28 -53.58
N ASP A 1011 -30.20 -2.05 -52.75
CA ASP A 1011 -31.19 -0.97 -52.65
C ASP A 1011 -31.97 -1.05 -51.31
N GLU A 1012 -32.54 0.08 -50.89
CA GLU A 1012 -33.49 0.29 -49.79
C GLU A 1012 -34.94 -0.08 -50.17
N ALA A 1013 -35.79 -0.37 -49.16
CA ALA A 1013 -37.24 -0.06 -49.13
C ALA A 1013 -37.82 -0.47 -47.75
N GLU A 1014 -38.11 0.46 -46.85
CA GLU A 1014 -39.42 1.12 -46.61
C GLU A 1014 -40.46 0.28 -45.83
N ALA A 1015 -40.90 0.78 -44.66
CA ALA A 1015 -42.25 1.33 -44.47
C ALA A 1015 -42.57 1.63 -42.99
N GLN A 1016 -43.07 2.85 -42.76
CA GLN A 1016 -43.60 3.43 -41.54
C GLN A 1016 -45.01 2.89 -41.21
N GLN A 1017 -45.45 2.92 -39.93
CA GLN A 1017 -46.68 3.61 -39.49
C GLN A 1017 -47.00 3.49 -37.99
N GLN A 1018 -47.76 4.50 -37.53
CA GLN A 1018 -47.99 5.00 -36.17
C GLN A 1018 -49.13 4.34 -35.35
N PHE A 1019 -48.96 4.44 -34.02
CA PHE A 1019 -49.89 4.74 -32.90
C PHE A 1019 -51.40 4.45 -32.95
N ALA A 1020 -51.90 3.93 -31.82
CA ALA A 1020 -53.04 4.51 -31.08
C ALA A 1020 -53.04 4.07 -29.60
N PHE A 1021 -53.35 4.99 -28.68
CA PHE A 1021 -53.76 4.73 -27.29
C PHE A 1021 -55.10 5.44 -27.04
N PRO A 1022 -55.98 4.87 -26.19
CA PRO A 1022 -57.01 5.62 -25.48
C PRO A 1022 -56.79 5.68 -23.96
N THR A 1023 -57.05 6.85 -23.41
CA THR A 1023 -57.16 7.25 -21.99
C THR A 1023 -58.52 6.87 -21.38
N TYR A 1024 -58.60 6.88 -20.03
CA TYR A 1024 -59.72 7.21 -19.10
C TYR A 1024 -59.40 6.52 -17.75
N GLY A 1025 -59.61 7.02 -16.53
CA GLY A 1025 -60.28 8.17 -15.94
C GLY A 1025 -60.45 7.83 -14.43
N PHE A 1026 -60.27 8.79 -13.52
CA PHE A 1026 -60.45 8.59 -12.06
C PHE A 1026 -61.90 8.88 -11.66
N ASP A 1027 -62.50 8.04 -10.81
CA ASP A 1027 -63.38 8.42 -9.69
C ASP A 1027 -63.98 7.17 -9.00
N GLN A 1028 -63.82 7.07 -7.67
CA GLN A 1028 -64.90 6.85 -6.68
C GLN A 1028 -64.37 6.38 -5.30
N LEU A 1029 -64.85 7.09 -4.26
CA LEU A 1029 -64.73 6.83 -2.83
C LEU A 1029 -65.87 5.92 -2.32
N ALA A 1030 -65.57 5.06 -1.34
CA ALA A 1030 -66.37 4.62 -0.17
C ALA A 1030 -65.68 3.37 0.44
N GLY A 1031 -65.55 3.08 1.75
CA GLY A 1031 -66.05 3.59 3.02
C GLY A 1031 -65.98 2.43 4.06
N LEU A 1032 -65.94 2.76 5.36
CA LEU A 1032 -66.18 1.92 6.58
C LEU A 1032 -64.97 1.44 7.44
N ASN A 1033 -64.58 2.31 8.39
CA ASN A 1033 -64.68 2.21 9.87
C ASN A 1033 -64.46 0.89 10.66
N GLU A 1034 -63.79 1.10 11.82
CA GLU A 1034 -63.80 0.33 13.10
C GLU A 1034 -62.96 -0.97 13.12
N VAL A 1035 -62.04 -1.26 14.05
CA VAL A 1035 -61.89 -0.98 15.50
C VAL A 1035 -60.39 -1.02 15.88
N SER A 1036 -59.93 -0.08 16.73
CA SER A 1036 -58.76 -0.27 17.62
C SER A 1036 -59.28 -0.44 19.05
N PRO A 1037 -58.59 -1.20 19.92
CA PRO A 1037 -57.98 -0.49 21.05
C PRO A 1037 -56.63 -1.02 21.56
N ALA A 1038 -55.79 -0.03 21.88
CA ALA A 1038 -54.77 0.06 22.94
C ALA A 1038 -53.49 -0.81 22.85
N GLY A 1039 -52.27 -0.27 22.96
CA GLY A 1039 -51.84 1.08 23.32
C GLY A 1039 -50.74 1.06 24.41
N SER A 1040 -49.49 1.23 24.01
CA SER A 1040 -48.39 1.82 24.80
C SER A 1040 -47.23 2.04 23.83
N GLY A 1041 -47.07 3.18 23.16
CA GLY A 1041 -46.88 4.48 23.77
C GLY A 1041 -45.40 4.68 24.14
N ILE A 1042 -44.55 4.97 23.16
CA ILE A 1042 -43.51 6.03 23.15
C ILE A 1042 -43.05 6.24 21.68
N PRO A 1043 -42.84 7.49 21.23
CA PRO A 1043 -42.77 7.84 19.81
C PRO A 1043 -41.35 7.73 19.22
N SER A 1044 -41.30 7.35 17.95
CA SER A 1044 -40.16 7.54 17.05
C SER A 1044 -39.79 9.03 16.95
N LEU A 1045 -38.57 9.37 17.31
CA LEU A 1045 -38.02 10.70 17.08
C LEU A 1045 -37.56 10.87 15.62
N PRO A 1046 -37.67 12.08 15.04
CA PRO A 1046 -37.48 12.34 13.62
C PRO A 1046 -36.01 12.60 13.25
N SER A 1047 -35.73 12.38 11.97
CA SER A 1047 -34.65 12.95 11.17
C SER A 1047 -34.32 14.39 11.58
N TYR A 1048 -33.13 14.59 12.16
CA TYR A 1048 -32.40 15.87 12.14
C TYR A 1048 -31.19 15.70 11.22
N ALA A 1049 -31.46 15.73 9.92
CA ALA A 1049 -30.57 16.34 8.96
C ALA A 1049 -31.02 17.80 8.83
N GLU A 1050 -30.03 18.69 8.78
CA GLU A 1050 -30.10 20.16 8.70
C GLU A 1050 -29.85 20.89 10.03
N GLU A 1051 -28.94 21.88 9.91
CA GLU A 1051 -28.40 22.81 10.91
C GLU A 1051 -27.17 22.36 11.71
N PHE A 1052 -25.96 22.41 11.10
CA PHE A 1052 -24.94 23.46 11.32
C PHE A 1052 -23.71 23.21 10.41
N PRO A 1053 -22.99 24.26 9.97
CA PRO A 1053 -22.09 24.25 8.83
C PRO A 1053 -20.65 23.92 9.25
N LEU A 1054 -20.39 22.66 9.62
CA LEU A 1054 -19.01 22.15 9.78
C LEU A 1054 -18.62 21.17 8.66
N PHE A 1055 -19.56 20.78 7.80
CA PHE A 1055 -19.33 19.84 6.70
C PHE A 1055 -18.83 20.48 5.39
N SER A 1056 -18.69 21.81 5.34
CA SER A 1056 -17.98 22.51 4.25
C SER A 1056 -16.45 22.52 4.44
N LEU A 1057 -15.94 22.28 5.66
CA LEU A 1057 -14.50 22.28 5.95
C LEU A 1057 -13.79 20.98 5.53
N MET A 1058 -14.52 19.88 5.30
CA MET A 1058 -13.94 18.66 4.74
C MET A 1058 -13.87 18.64 3.21
N THR A 1059 -14.56 19.58 2.53
CA THR A 1059 -14.44 19.80 1.08
C THR A 1059 -13.36 20.83 0.73
N ASP A 1060 -12.88 21.62 1.69
CA ASP A 1060 -11.80 22.59 1.50
C ASP A 1060 -10.39 22.04 1.80
N TYR A 1061 -10.27 20.76 2.18
CA TYR A 1061 -8.99 20.04 2.21
C TYR A 1061 -8.37 19.78 0.80
N ASP A 1062 -9.05 20.23 -0.26
CA ASP A 1062 -8.54 20.24 -1.64
C ASP A 1062 -7.57 21.42 -1.93
N GLN A 1063 -7.26 22.28 -0.94
CA GLN A 1063 -6.30 23.39 -1.05
C GLN A 1063 -5.04 23.25 -0.17
N LEU A 1064 -4.57 22.03 0.13
CA LEU A 1064 -3.19 21.90 0.58
C LEU A 1064 -2.24 22.33 -0.55
N GLN A 1065 -1.36 23.29 -0.25
CA GLN A 1065 -0.28 23.73 -1.13
C GLN A 1065 0.55 22.54 -1.62
N ASP A 1066 1.09 22.70 -2.83
CA ASP A 1066 1.99 21.77 -3.52
C ASP A 1066 3.03 21.20 -2.52
N PRO A 1067 3.18 19.87 -2.36
CA PRO A 1067 4.13 19.24 -1.42
C PRO A 1067 5.62 19.50 -1.75
N TYR A 1068 5.91 20.48 -2.60
CA TYR A 1068 7.24 20.90 -3.02
C TYR A 1068 7.52 22.39 -2.76
N GLN A 1069 6.71 23.04 -1.92
CA GLN A 1069 6.94 24.43 -1.50
C GLN A 1069 7.71 24.60 -0.18
N MET A 1070 8.27 23.53 0.41
CA MET A 1070 9.21 23.69 1.54
C MET A 1070 10.65 23.54 1.06
N GLY A 1071 11.21 24.68 0.68
CA GLY A 1071 12.61 24.86 0.35
C GLY A 1071 12.90 26.33 0.09
N VAL A 1072 13.67 26.93 1.00
CA VAL A 1072 14.14 28.33 1.06
C VAL A 1072 13.16 29.33 1.67
N THR A 1073 13.15 29.37 3.00
CA THR A 1073 13.41 30.59 3.80
C THR A 1073 14.13 30.17 5.06
#